data_AF-A0A917NC22-F1
#
_entry.id   AF-A0A917NC22-F1
#
_cell.length_a   1.000
_cell.length_b   1.000
_cell.length_c   1.000
_cell.angle_alpha   90.00
_cell.angle_beta   90.00
_cell.angle_gamma   90.00
#
_symmetry.space_group_name_H-M   'P 1'
#
loop_
_entity.id
_entity.type
_entity.pdbx_description
1 polymer ?
#
loop_
_entity_poly.entity_id
_entity_poly.type
_entity_poly.pdbx_seq_one_letter_code
_entity_poly.pdbx_strand_id
1 'polypeptide(L)'
;MDRAPVLWHPCLLGRTAHDAHRDTVTARLTSELPAPAEQHLAADDPRPAPELWHPLTRHAANALLAEGGYDLWIEWSAQGVVLRGVGSGLPLGEAPTWADLYRALIRLRRTRRTFDAAWLHRLTRTLTADTRPDRAVAVPSERVDLLVCARHDLAEECLAAVTGPDRSVPFPDDRITISSPRCTVQLQASGPRESALTQLRGWERLSSIVESDPNLRMHCATQPVPAAVVDTATGSTALTRLTEPAPAHPTHPGGTIAATLPALLRPAADGTPGLLRVVLDNRFERREDELEYFLEHFVRPLLRAFRLALDSHRVGLFNLDETGVAFELSPELQATGRIVVTDYARISHEPDQSEVDGGVRALVSTLDRLSAGFSRLDAGRHEGRVRGAVDRVIAEELRYLAPHTADLLSGEQPLQCYAHTVPESQDAVLRSVLERVEQRAQRRRRDARVPQPTVVIDIDLCGLVPLQRILDAARSVAGPRPGAPEGIFELAGPGTLPVLPTHAPGSWRNFVELSGLRERYPAVDWEQVRVEFVRAFLSRPREKLRTDSVNAGLARFVWDVQDAGGRVVFYTGRRKRFRAHTEEVLAAAGVPDATLLCLPEDSARSHSELTVEKLRELGDLDVVAVFDDALANRIAVTKEFGEALPVAVEIPGLAVERLPDRPVADGAGVIATFETTPRPGARVGPRLSNTHSLEELQIGALRRNRLAQRWAVHLTARETYSIVDSVLADADRAAARTGRGAVAKFGLDEQRDDERVLAALHHVFTRKQFIKGSRSNYQLADLRADAEPLVRRGEPIDVVLLGFPVKQCLNRLKAAGPLPDLAELGGMARLREMHRAVSAVYPPGLRFHILTDGRHFRTRPASITDAYQRKLREYVDLVGIGDRTAVEDIDVVAERRLGPGIQAERAKRVARYRRLLSESLRRFDITDNPLRTLERVHRWTATADEFAPHVIGLFREILMSLVYSVPVTVPQGIDRLEWSTLVYADIYHVTDQGVSAEVRQARRAVLRRAWHTVIRYLATMQVDDELGYERMFPNRVRLTLSAVRKGCLGFTYLGGSGLLPWQGTGVLDPRGHVAVDFAISLLDQGFVPVYSPLLGPRQPWAMVPADRTHLVDRPAVPTPRGTAPHPGVRLDEDFAARARLRRR
;
A
#
# COMPACT_ATOMS: atom_id res chain seq x y z
N MET A 1 26.46 -33.07 -3.29
CA MET A 1 25.56 -33.78 -2.36
C MET A 1 25.16 -32.81 -1.28
N ASP A 2 23.90 -32.38 -1.38
CA ASP A 2 23.01 -31.75 -0.42
C ASP A 2 23.58 -30.72 0.57
N ARG A 3 23.54 -29.44 0.15
CA ARG A 3 23.53 -28.28 1.06
C ARG A 3 22.27 -27.46 0.76
N ALA A 4 21.41 -27.34 1.77
CA ALA A 4 20.16 -26.59 1.74
C ALA A 4 20.40 -25.07 1.48
N PRO A 5 19.53 -24.38 0.73
CA PRO A 5 19.66 -22.94 0.48
C PRO A 5 19.04 -22.13 1.62
N VAL A 6 19.84 -21.27 2.26
CA VAL A 6 19.38 -20.26 3.23
C VAL A 6 18.80 -19.08 2.44
N LEU A 7 17.50 -18.82 2.62
CA LEU A 7 16.75 -17.71 2.00
C LEU A 7 17.04 -16.39 2.74
N TRP A 8 17.70 -15.43 2.08
CA TRP A 8 18.03 -14.10 2.63
C TRP A 8 17.02 -13.06 2.12
N HIS A 9 16.23 -12.44 3.01
CA HIS A 9 15.36 -11.31 2.65
C HIS A 9 16.08 -9.97 2.92
N PRO A 10 15.91 -8.92 2.09
CA PRO A 10 16.81 -7.75 2.08
C PRO A 10 16.66 -6.73 3.23
N CYS A 11 16.01 -7.06 4.34
CA CYS A 11 15.77 -6.11 5.44
C CYS A 11 16.00 -6.67 6.86
N LEU A 12 16.76 -7.76 7.01
CA LEU A 12 17.09 -8.28 8.35
C LEU A 12 18.60 -8.34 8.54
N LEU A 13 19.20 -7.17 8.82
CA LEU A 13 20.53 -7.08 9.39
C LEU A 13 20.49 -7.67 10.82
N GLY A 14 20.70 -8.98 10.94
CA GLY A 14 21.01 -9.61 12.23
C GLY A 14 20.54 -11.04 12.47
N ARG A 15 19.99 -11.75 11.48
CA ARG A 15 19.43 -13.11 11.66
C ARG A 15 20.31 -14.08 12.48
N THR A 16 21.63 -14.13 12.26
CA THR A 16 22.48 -15.15 12.91
C THR A 16 22.82 -14.88 14.37
N ALA A 17 22.82 -13.61 14.82
CA ALA A 17 22.98 -13.28 16.24
C ALA A 17 21.61 -13.19 16.96
N HIS A 18 20.56 -12.86 16.22
CA HIS A 18 19.20 -12.71 16.73
C HIS A 18 18.47 -14.03 16.98
N ASP A 19 18.74 -15.09 16.20
CA ASP A 19 18.19 -16.42 16.49
C ASP A 19 18.73 -16.96 17.82
N ALA A 20 20.04 -16.76 18.08
CA ALA A 20 20.66 -17.17 19.34
C ALA A 20 20.09 -16.44 20.57
N HIS A 21 19.83 -15.13 20.48
CA HIS A 21 19.28 -14.37 21.60
C HIS A 21 17.78 -14.69 21.85
N ARG A 22 16.99 -14.84 20.79
CA ARG A 22 15.56 -15.22 20.85
C ARG A 22 15.37 -16.64 21.38
N ASP A 23 16.17 -17.61 20.93
CA ASP A 23 16.11 -18.99 21.40
C ASP A 23 16.50 -19.09 22.88
N THR A 24 17.45 -18.28 23.34
CA THR A 24 17.88 -18.25 24.76
C THR A 24 16.80 -17.67 25.68
N VAL A 25 16.03 -16.67 25.22
CA VAL A 25 14.89 -16.12 25.97
C VAL A 25 13.70 -17.08 25.97
N THR A 26 13.45 -17.77 24.86
CA THR A 26 12.34 -18.73 24.73
C THR A 26 12.60 -20.03 25.53
N ALA A 27 13.85 -20.48 25.63
CA ALA A 27 14.25 -21.65 26.42
C ALA A 27 14.21 -21.42 27.93
N ARG A 28 14.35 -20.17 28.41
CA ARG A 28 14.21 -19.84 29.84
C ARG A 28 12.77 -19.78 30.32
N LEU A 29 11.80 -19.56 29.43
CA LEU A 29 10.38 -19.39 29.77
C LEU A 29 9.59 -20.71 29.81
N THR A 30 10.15 -21.80 29.31
CA THR A 30 9.50 -23.13 29.30
C THR A 30 9.68 -23.91 30.61
N SER A 31 10.52 -23.44 31.54
CA SER A 31 10.85 -24.16 32.78
C SER A 31 10.01 -23.81 34.02
N GLU A 32 9.04 -22.89 33.94
CA GLU A 32 8.28 -22.42 35.11
C GLU A 32 6.75 -22.46 34.89
N LEU A 33 6.19 -23.66 34.69
CA LEU A 33 4.75 -23.91 34.83
C LEU A 33 4.54 -25.18 35.67
N PRO A 34 3.96 -25.10 36.87
CA PRO A 34 3.57 -26.28 37.63
C PRO A 34 2.33 -26.92 37.00
N ALA A 35 2.37 -28.24 36.81
CA ALA A 35 1.24 -29.02 36.35
C ALA A 35 0.06 -28.93 37.37
N PRO A 36 -1.19 -28.68 36.93
CA PRO A 36 -2.34 -28.77 37.83
C PRO A 36 -2.66 -30.24 38.13
N ALA A 37 -2.92 -30.53 39.40
CA ALA A 37 -3.36 -31.84 39.88
C ALA A 37 -4.72 -32.22 39.28
N GLU A 38 -4.80 -33.42 38.70
CA GLU A 38 -6.04 -34.04 38.24
C GLU A 38 -6.94 -34.36 39.44
N GLN A 39 -8.12 -33.74 39.49
CA GLN A 39 -9.23 -34.18 40.34
C GLN A 39 -10.25 -34.93 39.48
N HIS A 40 -10.37 -36.22 39.71
CA HIS A 40 -11.49 -37.03 39.25
C HIS A 40 -12.79 -36.56 39.93
N LEU A 41 -13.74 -36.08 39.14
CA LEU A 41 -15.14 -35.93 39.54
C LEU A 41 -16.01 -36.79 38.63
N ALA A 42 -16.88 -37.56 39.28
CA ALA A 42 -17.70 -38.61 38.72
C ALA A 42 -18.76 -38.09 37.74
N ALA A 43 -19.13 -38.98 36.82
CA ALA A 43 -20.14 -38.81 35.80
C ALA A 43 -21.52 -38.43 36.37
N ASP A 44 -22.11 -37.38 35.81
CA ASP A 44 -23.52 -37.33 35.46
C ASP A 44 -23.73 -36.30 34.34
N ASP A 45 -24.30 -36.79 33.23
CA ASP A 45 -24.29 -36.21 31.88
C ASP A 45 -25.61 -35.48 31.56
N PRO A 46 -25.62 -34.15 31.34
CA PRO A 46 -26.65 -33.51 30.55
C PRO A 46 -26.17 -33.44 29.08
N ARG A 47 -26.79 -34.26 28.24
CA ARG A 47 -26.47 -34.47 26.81
C ARG A 47 -26.01 -33.19 26.08
N PRO A 48 -24.87 -33.19 25.38
CA PRO A 48 -24.36 -32.03 24.66
C PRO A 48 -25.23 -31.68 23.44
N ALA A 49 -25.36 -30.39 23.17
CA ALA A 49 -25.92 -29.89 21.91
C ALA A 49 -25.06 -30.37 20.73
N PRO A 50 -25.64 -30.62 19.54
CA PRO A 50 -24.90 -31.23 18.46
C PRO A 50 -23.86 -30.26 17.86
N GLU A 51 -22.59 -30.64 17.92
CA GLU A 51 -21.49 -30.01 17.20
C GLU A 51 -21.78 -29.93 15.68
N LEU A 52 -21.23 -28.91 15.00
CA LEU A 52 -21.39 -28.64 13.56
C LEU A 52 -21.31 -29.86 12.64
N TRP A 53 -20.54 -30.86 13.05
CA TRP A 53 -20.16 -31.99 12.21
C TRP A 53 -20.77 -33.31 12.67
N HIS A 54 -21.58 -33.30 13.72
CA HIS A 54 -22.36 -34.47 14.06
C HIS A 54 -23.33 -34.82 12.92
N PRO A 55 -23.55 -36.12 12.67
CA PRO A 55 -24.57 -36.58 11.74
C PRO A 55 -25.90 -35.91 12.06
N LEU A 56 -26.50 -35.33 11.03
CA LEU A 56 -27.76 -34.62 11.17
C LEU A 56 -28.86 -35.65 11.45
N THR A 57 -29.41 -35.68 12.65
CA THR A 57 -30.55 -36.56 12.94
C THR A 57 -31.85 -35.88 12.53
N ARG A 58 -32.75 -36.62 11.88
CA ARG A 58 -34.04 -36.09 11.40
C ARG A 58 -34.84 -35.41 12.52
N HIS A 59 -34.86 -36.00 13.71
CA HIS A 59 -35.64 -35.49 14.83
C HIS A 59 -35.10 -34.15 15.34
N ALA A 60 -33.80 -34.07 15.65
CA ALA A 60 -33.21 -32.84 16.15
C ALA A 60 -33.22 -31.74 15.07
N ALA A 61 -32.95 -32.09 13.81
CA ALA A 61 -33.02 -31.15 12.71
C ALA A 61 -34.42 -30.56 12.54
N ASN A 62 -35.47 -31.38 12.60
CA ASN A 62 -36.85 -30.90 12.46
C ASN A 62 -37.33 -30.10 13.67
N ALA A 63 -36.88 -30.45 14.88
CA ALA A 63 -37.13 -29.64 16.07
C ALA A 63 -36.53 -28.22 15.90
N LEU A 64 -35.26 -28.15 15.49
CA LEU A 64 -34.56 -26.88 15.26
C LEU A 64 -35.17 -26.05 14.13
N LEU A 65 -35.62 -26.69 13.05
CA LEU A 65 -36.30 -26.02 11.94
C LEU A 65 -37.70 -25.52 12.30
N ALA A 66 -38.43 -26.27 13.14
CA ALA A 66 -39.73 -25.88 13.68
C ALA A 66 -39.60 -24.69 14.65
N GLU A 67 -38.59 -24.70 15.54
CA GLU A 67 -38.26 -23.57 16.41
C GLU A 67 -37.93 -22.29 15.62
N GLY A 68 -37.36 -22.44 14.42
CA GLY A 68 -37.10 -21.31 13.53
C GLY A 68 -38.35 -20.73 12.86
N GLY A 69 -39.50 -21.41 12.91
CA GLY A 69 -40.74 -20.93 12.30
C GLY A 69 -40.71 -20.82 10.78
N TYR A 70 -39.83 -21.58 10.10
CA TYR A 70 -39.62 -21.47 8.65
C TYR A 70 -40.46 -22.46 7.82
N ASP A 71 -41.38 -23.24 8.41
CA ASP A 71 -42.10 -24.34 7.71
C ASP A 71 -41.16 -25.23 6.88
N LEU A 72 -39.95 -25.44 7.40
CA LEU A 72 -38.92 -26.29 6.80
C LEU A 72 -38.85 -27.59 7.59
N TRP A 73 -38.61 -28.69 6.89
CA TRP A 73 -38.33 -29.97 7.52
C TRP A 73 -37.41 -30.79 6.65
N ILE A 74 -36.72 -31.73 7.26
CA ILE A 74 -35.87 -32.69 6.62
C ILE A 74 -36.64 -33.98 6.41
N GLU A 75 -36.53 -34.47 5.19
CA GLU A 75 -37.01 -35.76 4.76
C GLU A 75 -35.83 -36.63 4.32
N TRP A 76 -35.80 -37.86 4.80
CA TRP A 76 -34.83 -38.86 4.37
C TRP A 76 -35.47 -39.71 3.29
N SER A 77 -34.79 -39.88 2.16
CA SER A 77 -35.26 -40.69 1.02
C SER A 77 -34.16 -41.65 0.55
N ALA A 78 -34.50 -42.58 -0.33
CA ALA A 78 -33.53 -43.48 -0.97
C ALA A 78 -32.47 -42.75 -1.82
N GLN A 79 -32.68 -41.46 -2.13
CA GLN A 79 -31.77 -40.60 -2.91
C GLN A 79 -30.96 -39.65 -2.01
N GLY A 80 -30.99 -39.87 -0.70
CA GLY A 80 -30.36 -39.03 0.31
C GLY A 80 -31.33 -38.13 1.07
N VAL A 81 -30.76 -37.19 1.82
CA VAL A 81 -31.47 -36.29 2.71
C VAL A 81 -31.82 -34.99 1.99
N VAL A 82 -33.07 -34.54 2.11
CA VAL A 82 -33.58 -33.34 1.43
C VAL A 82 -34.24 -32.42 2.46
N LEU A 83 -33.93 -31.12 2.36
CA LEU A 83 -34.64 -30.07 3.07
C LEU A 83 -35.87 -29.66 2.26
N ARG A 84 -37.06 -29.94 2.80
CA ARG A 84 -38.39 -29.68 2.25
C ARG A 84 -39.02 -28.43 2.85
N GLY A 85 -40.08 -27.92 2.22
CA GLY A 85 -40.70 -26.62 2.51
C GLY A 85 -40.30 -25.49 1.54
N VAL A 86 -39.52 -25.81 0.49
CA VAL A 86 -39.16 -24.89 -0.61
C VAL A 86 -39.19 -25.64 -1.95
N GLY A 87 -40.19 -25.38 -2.80
CA GLY A 87 -40.25 -25.94 -4.17
C GLY A 87 -40.02 -27.46 -4.22
N SER A 88 -39.14 -27.91 -5.12
CA SER A 88 -38.81 -29.34 -5.31
C SER A 88 -37.97 -29.96 -4.18
N GLY A 89 -37.56 -29.20 -3.15
CA GLY A 89 -36.66 -29.63 -2.08
C GLY A 89 -35.17 -29.42 -2.41
N LEU A 90 -34.36 -29.09 -1.39
CA LEU A 90 -32.91 -28.88 -1.52
C LEU A 90 -32.14 -30.12 -1.00
N PRO A 91 -31.38 -30.84 -1.83
CA PRO A 91 -30.62 -31.99 -1.37
C PRO A 91 -29.46 -31.56 -0.46
N LEU A 92 -29.31 -32.25 0.67
CA LEU A 92 -28.21 -32.09 1.63
C LEU A 92 -27.14 -33.20 1.48
N GLY A 93 -27.42 -34.24 0.69
CA GLY A 93 -26.54 -35.40 0.46
C GLY A 93 -26.98 -36.64 1.25
N GLU A 94 -26.22 -37.73 1.14
CA GLU A 94 -26.58 -39.03 1.75
C GLU A 94 -26.36 -39.10 3.26
N ALA A 95 -25.35 -38.38 3.78
CA ALA A 95 -25.03 -38.30 5.21
C ALA A 95 -24.74 -36.85 5.61
N PRO A 96 -25.75 -35.97 5.63
CA PRO A 96 -25.54 -34.57 5.92
C PRO A 96 -25.17 -34.34 7.39
N THR A 97 -24.42 -33.28 7.62
CA THR A 97 -24.07 -32.76 8.95
C THR A 97 -24.93 -31.55 9.31
N TRP A 98 -24.87 -31.11 10.57
CA TRP A 98 -25.47 -29.84 10.99
C TRP A 98 -24.93 -28.63 10.21
N ALA A 99 -23.67 -28.67 9.79
CA ALA A 99 -23.06 -27.66 8.93
C ALA A 99 -23.68 -27.64 7.51
N ASP A 100 -24.07 -28.80 6.96
CA ASP A 100 -24.76 -28.87 5.67
C ASP A 100 -26.16 -28.28 5.74
N LEU A 101 -26.90 -28.58 6.82
CA LEU A 101 -28.19 -27.96 7.10
C LEU A 101 -28.04 -26.44 7.28
N TYR A 102 -27.08 -26.00 8.09
CA TYR A 102 -26.79 -24.59 8.32
C TYR A 102 -26.49 -23.84 7.01
N ARG A 103 -25.63 -24.41 6.16
CA ARG A 103 -25.31 -23.88 4.82
C ARG A 103 -26.56 -23.80 3.93
N ALA A 104 -27.37 -24.84 3.92
CA ALA A 104 -28.64 -24.87 3.18
C ALA A 104 -29.60 -23.78 3.64
N LEU A 105 -29.73 -23.59 4.96
CA LEU A 105 -30.56 -22.55 5.56
C LEU A 105 -30.07 -21.16 5.18
N ILE A 106 -28.75 -20.90 5.23
CA ILE A 106 -28.21 -19.60 4.80
C ILE A 106 -28.47 -19.32 3.32
N ARG A 107 -28.31 -20.31 2.45
CA ARG A 107 -28.61 -20.16 1.01
C ARG A 107 -30.09 -19.87 0.77
N LEU A 108 -30.98 -20.58 1.45
CA LEU A 108 -32.43 -20.37 1.36
C LEU A 108 -32.84 -19.00 1.93
N ARG A 109 -32.18 -18.50 2.97
CA ARG A 109 -32.47 -17.19 3.59
C ARG A 109 -32.30 -16.00 2.63
N ARG A 110 -31.31 -16.04 1.72
CA ARG A 110 -31.16 -15.02 0.63
C ARG A 110 -32.40 -14.89 -0.24
N THR A 111 -33.27 -15.89 -0.18
CA THR A 111 -34.47 -15.97 -0.95
C THR A 111 -35.72 -15.81 -0.12
N ARG A 112 -35.78 -15.41 1.19
CA ARG A 112 -37.03 -15.37 2.02
C ARG A 112 -37.47 -13.98 2.55
N ARG A 113 -38.77 -13.86 2.94
CA ARG A 113 -39.48 -12.61 3.31
C ARG A 113 -39.39 -12.24 4.81
N THR A 114 -39.15 -13.21 5.68
CA THR A 114 -39.02 -13.07 7.14
C THR A 114 -37.63 -13.53 7.56
N PHE A 115 -36.90 -12.69 8.30
CA PHE A 115 -35.55 -12.94 8.81
C PHE A 115 -35.55 -12.77 10.33
N ASP A 116 -35.20 -13.84 11.06
CA ASP A 116 -34.97 -13.79 12.51
C ASP A 116 -33.45 -13.89 12.78
N ALA A 117 -32.86 -12.73 13.09
CA ALA A 117 -31.43 -12.60 13.43
C ALA A 117 -31.07 -13.31 14.75
N ALA A 118 -31.98 -13.28 15.72
CA ALA A 118 -31.77 -13.86 17.04
C ALA A 118 -31.73 -15.40 16.97
N TRP A 119 -32.57 -16.00 16.12
CA TRP A 119 -32.51 -17.46 15.86
C TRP A 119 -31.20 -17.88 15.17
N LEU A 120 -30.70 -17.09 14.22
CA LEU A 120 -29.40 -17.35 13.59
C LEU A 120 -28.24 -17.22 14.58
N HIS A 121 -28.31 -16.24 15.48
CA HIS A 121 -27.32 -16.06 16.53
C HIS A 121 -27.31 -17.24 17.51
N ARG A 122 -28.49 -17.69 17.96
CA ARG A 122 -28.64 -18.91 18.79
C ARG A 122 -28.07 -20.14 18.08
N LEU A 123 -28.50 -20.38 16.85
CA LEU A 123 -28.01 -21.49 16.02
C LEU A 123 -26.48 -21.46 15.89
N THR A 124 -25.89 -20.30 15.63
CA THR A 124 -24.44 -20.20 15.46
C THR A 124 -23.69 -20.38 16.78
N ARG A 125 -24.18 -19.85 17.90
CA ARG A 125 -23.59 -20.06 19.24
C ARG A 125 -23.59 -21.53 19.65
N THR A 126 -24.69 -22.22 19.42
CA THR A 126 -24.81 -23.65 19.69
C THR A 126 -23.82 -24.45 18.83
N LEU A 127 -23.57 -23.99 17.60
CA LEU A 127 -22.69 -24.64 16.62
C LEU A 127 -21.19 -24.37 16.84
N THR A 128 -20.79 -23.26 17.48
CA THR A 128 -19.37 -22.95 17.81
C THR A 128 -18.88 -23.59 19.11
N ALA A 129 -19.74 -24.36 19.80
CA ALA A 129 -19.43 -25.08 21.03
C ALA A 129 -18.72 -24.21 22.09
N ASP A 130 -19.17 -22.95 22.27
CA ASP A 130 -18.75 -22.09 23.39
C ASP A 130 -19.42 -22.56 24.69
N THR A 131 -19.06 -23.77 25.10
CA THR A 131 -19.48 -24.44 26.34
C THR A 131 -18.39 -24.24 27.38
N ARG A 132 -18.27 -23.03 27.92
CA ARG A 132 -17.85 -22.94 29.33
C ARG A 132 -19.03 -23.49 30.15
N PRO A 133 -18.79 -24.26 31.23
CA PRO A 133 -19.86 -24.99 31.89
C PRO A 133 -20.85 -24.02 32.54
N ASP A 134 -21.94 -23.75 31.83
CA ASP A 134 -23.16 -23.22 32.41
C ASP A 134 -23.68 -24.30 33.37
N ARG A 135 -23.74 -23.98 34.67
CA ARG A 135 -24.52 -24.77 35.63
C ARG A 135 -25.99 -24.60 35.25
N ALA A 136 -26.51 -25.48 34.39
CA ALA A 136 -27.91 -25.51 34.01
C ALA A 136 -28.69 -26.46 34.93
N VAL A 137 -29.74 -25.93 35.58
CA VAL A 137 -30.78 -26.68 36.28
C VAL A 137 -31.91 -26.97 35.28
N ALA A 138 -32.37 -28.22 35.20
CA ALA A 138 -33.42 -28.64 34.28
C ALA A 138 -34.84 -28.30 34.79
N VAL A 139 -35.74 -27.88 33.90
CA VAL A 139 -37.17 -27.69 34.17
C VAL A 139 -38.04 -28.22 33.01
N PRO A 140 -39.00 -29.12 33.29
CA PRO A 140 -40.20 -29.32 32.47
C PRO A 140 -41.46 -28.86 33.24
N SER A 141 -42.58 -28.54 32.60
CA SER A 141 -42.90 -28.67 31.17
C SER A 141 -43.98 -27.69 30.68
N GLU A 142 -44.47 -26.74 31.49
CA GLU A 142 -45.76 -26.12 31.11
C GLU A 142 -45.73 -24.63 30.79
N ARG A 143 -44.81 -23.77 31.29
CA ARG A 143 -44.86 -22.31 31.02
C ARG A 143 -43.55 -21.54 31.28
N VAL A 144 -42.57 -21.56 30.36
CA VAL A 144 -41.34 -20.74 30.49
C VAL A 144 -40.92 -20.15 29.15
N ASP A 145 -41.51 -19.01 28.78
CA ASP A 145 -41.00 -18.21 27.66
C ASP A 145 -39.92 -17.23 28.18
N LEU A 146 -38.66 -17.59 27.89
CA LEU A 146 -37.52 -16.72 27.63
C LEU A 146 -36.86 -15.91 28.77
N LEU A 147 -36.74 -16.47 29.97
CA LEU A 147 -35.69 -16.09 30.92
C LEU A 147 -35.22 -17.32 31.71
N VAL A 148 -33.96 -17.72 31.56
CA VAL A 148 -33.30 -18.58 32.55
C VAL A 148 -32.64 -17.68 33.59
N CYS A 149 -33.47 -17.10 34.45
CA CYS A 149 -33.07 -16.51 35.72
C CYS A 149 -34.21 -16.78 36.69
N ALA A 150 -33.91 -17.08 37.96
CA ALA A 150 -34.91 -17.34 39.01
C ALA A 150 -35.82 -16.11 39.31
N ARG A 151 -35.60 -14.99 38.63
CA ARG A 151 -36.27 -13.70 38.83
C ARG A 151 -36.64 -13.06 37.49
N HIS A 152 -37.88 -13.30 37.06
CA HIS A 152 -38.44 -12.72 35.82
C HIS A 152 -38.44 -11.18 35.83
N ASP A 153 -38.73 -10.62 37.01
CA ASP A 153 -38.61 -9.19 37.35
C ASP A 153 -37.21 -8.63 37.08
N LEU A 154 -36.18 -9.35 37.50
CA LEU A 154 -34.79 -8.90 37.41
C LEU A 154 -34.31 -8.76 35.97
N ALA A 155 -34.76 -9.65 35.09
CA ALA A 155 -34.31 -9.64 33.71
C ALA A 155 -35.18 -8.75 32.81
N GLU A 156 -36.45 -8.51 33.13
CA GLU A 156 -37.19 -7.36 32.58
C GLU A 156 -36.55 -6.04 33.02
N GLU A 157 -36.16 -5.91 34.29
CA GLU A 157 -35.47 -4.73 34.82
C GLU A 157 -34.09 -4.52 34.18
N CYS A 158 -33.28 -5.57 34.02
CA CYS A 158 -32.00 -5.52 33.30
C CYS A 158 -32.18 -5.13 31.83
N LEU A 159 -33.15 -5.73 31.13
CA LEU A 159 -33.40 -5.43 29.71
C LEU A 159 -33.93 -4.00 29.53
N ALA A 160 -34.77 -3.53 30.46
CA ALA A 160 -35.26 -2.14 30.49
C ALA A 160 -34.15 -1.13 30.85
N ALA A 161 -33.21 -1.47 31.73
CA ALA A 161 -32.05 -0.65 32.05
C ALA A 161 -31.04 -0.55 30.89
N VAL A 162 -30.96 -1.59 30.05
CA VAL A 162 -30.13 -1.61 28.82
C VAL A 162 -30.78 -0.82 27.68
N THR A 163 -32.12 -0.66 27.70
CA THR A 163 -32.87 -0.03 26.60
C THR A 163 -33.48 1.34 26.94
N GLY A 164 -33.42 1.78 28.19
CA GLY A 164 -33.92 3.06 28.67
C GLY A 164 -32.91 3.85 29.50
N PRO A 165 -33.05 5.19 29.61
CA PRO A 165 -32.12 6.01 30.38
C PRO A 165 -32.28 5.81 31.90
N ASP A 166 -31.16 5.60 32.59
CA ASP A 166 -30.97 5.58 34.05
C ASP A 166 -31.86 4.65 34.90
N ARG A 167 -31.47 3.37 35.06
CA ARG A 167 -32.02 2.48 36.10
C ARG A 167 -30.99 1.57 36.77
N SER A 168 -31.18 1.35 38.07
CA SER A 168 -30.44 0.42 38.94
C SER A 168 -31.13 -0.95 39.01
N VAL A 169 -30.37 -2.05 38.97
CA VAL A 169 -30.91 -3.43 38.98
C VAL A 169 -30.05 -4.34 39.90
N PRO A 170 -30.63 -5.29 40.64
CA PRO A 170 -29.90 -6.19 41.55
C PRO A 170 -28.82 -7.06 40.89
N PHE A 171 -27.78 -7.35 41.68
CA PHE A 171 -26.51 -7.94 41.28
C PHE A 171 -26.57 -9.46 41.00
N PRO A 172 -25.97 -9.97 39.92
CA PRO A 172 -25.66 -11.38 39.78
C PRO A 172 -24.21 -11.71 40.16
N ASP A 173 -24.01 -12.81 40.90
CA ASP A 173 -22.68 -13.26 41.34
C ASP A 173 -21.84 -13.90 40.21
N ASP A 174 -22.45 -14.22 39.06
CA ASP A 174 -21.84 -14.90 37.91
C ASP A 174 -22.29 -14.32 36.54
N ARG A 175 -21.64 -14.74 35.45
CA ARG A 175 -21.94 -14.32 34.06
C ARG A 175 -23.35 -14.78 33.64
N ILE A 176 -24.24 -13.85 33.28
CA ILE A 176 -25.62 -14.15 32.82
C ILE A 176 -25.81 -13.71 31.36
N THR A 177 -26.43 -14.54 30.53
CA THR A 177 -26.87 -14.17 29.17
C THR A 177 -28.39 -14.03 29.11
N ILE A 178 -28.89 -12.89 28.66
CA ILE A 178 -30.32 -12.60 28.44
C ILE A 178 -30.55 -12.50 26.93
N SER A 179 -31.52 -13.25 26.39
CA SER A 179 -31.84 -13.24 24.95
C SER A 179 -33.28 -12.79 24.69
N SER A 180 -33.44 -11.79 23.83
CA SER A 180 -34.73 -11.36 23.28
C SER A 180 -34.77 -11.57 21.75
N PRO A 181 -35.93 -11.44 21.09
CA PRO A 181 -36.02 -11.49 19.63
C PRO A 181 -35.22 -10.40 18.90
N ARG A 182 -34.82 -9.33 19.61
CA ARG A 182 -34.14 -8.15 19.03
C ARG A 182 -32.67 -8.03 19.44
N CYS A 183 -32.26 -8.58 20.57
CA CYS A 183 -30.88 -8.51 21.06
C CYS A 183 -30.55 -9.63 22.06
N THR A 184 -29.30 -10.07 22.05
CA THR A 184 -28.72 -10.92 23.10
C THR A 184 -27.69 -10.11 23.89
N VAL A 185 -27.93 -9.99 25.19
CA VAL A 185 -27.13 -9.22 26.15
C VAL A 185 -26.44 -10.16 27.11
N GLN A 186 -25.20 -9.87 27.46
CA GLN A 186 -24.45 -10.60 28.48
C GLN A 186 -24.02 -9.67 29.63
N LEU A 187 -24.24 -10.09 30.87
CA LEU A 187 -23.80 -9.42 32.08
C LEU A 187 -22.47 -10.04 32.55
N GLN A 188 -21.49 -9.19 32.87
CA GLN A 188 -20.21 -9.61 33.43
C GLN A 188 -19.82 -8.73 34.62
N ALA A 189 -19.47 -9.36 35.75
CA ALA A 189 -19.00 -8.66 36.94
C ALA A 189 -17.69 -7.90 36.67
N SER A 190 -17.58 -6.69 37.22
CA SER A 190 -16.52 -5.73 36.90
C SER A 190 -16.06 -4.93 38.13
N GLY A 191 -15.62 -5.60 39.20
CA GLY A 191 -14.87 -4.98 40.31
C GLY A 191 -15.51 -3.71 40.94
N PRO A 192 -14.70 -2.86 41.60
CA PRO A 192 -15.15 -1.59 42.21
C PRO A 192 -15.59 -0.56 41.16
N ARG A 193 -16.63 0.23 41.48
CA ARG A 193 -17.26 1.24 40.59
C ARG A 193 -16.29 2.18 39.85
N GLU A 194 -15.26 2.69 40.53
CA GLU A 194 -14.30 3.64 39.93
C GLU A 194 -13.44 2.98 38.83
N SER A 195 -13.09 1.71 39.04
CA SER A 195 -12.37 0.90 38.04
C SER A 195 -13.25 0.62 36.82
N ALA A 196 -14.52 0.24 37.03
CA ALA A 196 -15.48 0.01 35.96
C ALA A 196 -15.75 1.26 35.11
N LEU A 197 -15.89 2.44 35.74
CA LEU A 197 -16.09 3.71 35.05
C LEU A 197 -14.87 4.13 34.22
N THR A 198 -13.66 3.92 34.74
CA THR A 198 -12.42 4.23 34.01
C THR A 198 -12.28 3.33 32.78
N GLN A 199 -12.58 2.04 32.92
CA GLN A 199 -12.57 1.08 31.83
C GLN A 199 -13.66 1.35 30.78
N LEU A 200 -14.87 1.73 31.20
CA LEU A 200 -15.94 2.15 30.30
C LEU A 200 -15.53 3.34 29.44
N ARG A 201 -14.91 4.37 30.04
CA ARG A 201 -14.43 5.54 29.28
C ARG A 201 -13.36 5.16 28.25
N GLY A 202 -12.44 4.28 28.62
CA GLY A 202 -11.45 3.73 27.69
C GLY A 202 -12.10 2.97 26.52
N TRP A 203 -13.12 2.16 26.82
CA TRP A 203 -13.91 1.41 25.84
C TRP A 203 -14.73 2.28 24.91
N GLU A 204 -15.48 3.26 25.45
CA GLU A 204 -16.28 4.23 24.70
C GLU A 204 -15.39 5.00 23.73
N ARG A 205 -14.18 5.39 24.19
CA ARG A 205 -13.20 6.04 23.34
C ARG A 205 -12.71 5.13 22.21
N LEU A 206 -12.30 3.89 22.49
CA LEU A 206 -11.91 2.94 21.44
C LEU A 206 -13.05 2.73 20.45
N SER A 207 -14.27 2.50 20.94
CA SER A 207 -15.45 2.28 20.10
C SER A 207 -15.75 3.48 19.20
N SER A 208 -15.66 4.70 19.75
CA SER A 208 -15.79 5.94 18.97
C SER A 208 -14.71 6.08 17.90
N ILE A 209 -13.45 5.70 18.20
CA ILE A 209 -12.36 5.71 17.23
C ILE A 209 -12.62 4.66 16.13
N VAL A 210 -13.01 3.44 16.48
CA VAL A 210 -13.33 2.38 15.52
C VAL A 210 -14.51 2.77 14.63
N GLU A 211 -15.48 3.53 15.15
CA GLU A 211 -16.61 4.02 14.36
C GLU A 211 -16.21 5.14 13.39
N SER A 212 -15.40 6.09 13.86
CA SER A 212 -15.03 7.32 13.15
C SER A 212 -13.82 7.18 12.22
N ASP A 213 -12.84 6.33 12.54
CA ASP A 213 -11.69 6.05 11.68
C ASP A 213 -11.99 4.86 10.76
N PRO A 214 -12.22 5.10 9.46
CA PRO A 214 -12.55 4.03 8.52
C PRO A 214 -11.41 3.04 8.30
N ASN A 215 -10.13 3.45 8.39
CA ASN A 215 -9.00 2.54 8.22
C ASN A 215 -8.92 1.56 9.39
N LEU A 216 -9.17 2.01 10.62
CA LEU A 216 -9.27 1.12 11.76
C LEU A 216 -10.53 0.25 11.66
N ARG A 217 -11.68 0.84 11.30
CA ARG A 217 -12.97 0.15 11.13
C ARG A 217 -12.94 -1.02 10.16
N MET A 218 -12.09 -0.95 9.12
CA MET A 218 -11.90 -2.01 8.13
C MET A 218 -11.27 -3.28 8.70
N HIS A 219 -10.55 -3.17 9.81
CA HIS A 219 -9.77 -4.25 10.42
C HIS A 219 -10.17 -4.56 11.85
N CYS A 220 -10.97 -3.69 12.47
CA CYS A 220 -11.35 -3.76 13.87
C CYS A 220 -12.85 -3.49 14.03
N ALA A 221 -13.47 -4.26 14.91
CA ALA A 221 -14.76 -4.01 15.51
C ALA A 221 -14.62 -4.14 17.04
N THR A 222 -15.56 -3.60 17.78
CA THR A 222 -15.66 -3.75 19.23
C THR A 222 -16.92 -4.54 19.58
N GLN A 223 -16.88 -5.27 20.69
CA GLN A 223 -18.06 -5.88 21.29
C GLN A 223 -18.82 -4.82 22.12
N PRO A 224 -19.97 -4.27 21.68
CA PRO A 224 -20.57 -3.09 22.32
C PRO A 224 -20.86 -3.31 23.80
N VAL A 225 -20.59 -2.29 24.62
CA VAL A 225 -20.93 -2.25 26.05
C VAL A 225 -22.00 -1.17 26.24
N PRO A 226 -23.30 -1.52 26.27
CA PRO A 226 -24.37 -0.51 26.36
C PRO A 226 -24.48 0.21 27.71
N ALA A 227 -24.17 -0.43 28.85
CA ALA A 227 -24.35 0.16 30.18
C ALA A 227 -23.58 -0.55 31.31
N ALA A 228 -23.33 0.17 32.42
CA ALA A 228 -22.97 -0.37 33.72
C ALA A 228 -24.20 -0.52 34.62
N VAL A 229 -24.33 -1.68 35.28
CA VAL A 229 -25.29 -1.94 36.35
C VAL A 229 -24.53 -1.87 37.68
N VAL A 230 -24.99 -1.03 38.61
CA VAL A 230 -24.34 -0.82 39.92
C VAL A 230 -25.22 -1.38 41.03
N ASP A 231 -24.63 -2.21 41.88
CA ASP A 231 -25.21 -2.60 43.16
C ASP A 231 -25.04 -1.48 44.19
N THR A 232 -26.16 -0.93 44.64
CA THR A 232 -26.19 0.18 45.59
C THR A 232 -25.83 -0.21 47.02
N ALA A 233 -25.89 -1.51 47.37
CA ALA A 233 -25.55 -2.01 48.69
C ALA A 233 -24.06 -2.32 48.85
N THR A 234 -23.42 -2.86 47.80
CA THR A 234 -22.00 -3.28 47.85
C THR A 234 -21.05 -2.35 47.10
N GLY A 235 -21.56 -1.47 46.23
CA GLY A 235 -20.74 -0.64 45.33
C GLY A 235 -20.12 -1.39 44.16
N SER A 236 -20.46 -2.68 43.98
CA SER A 236 -19.98 -3.53 42.89
C SER A 236 -20.67 -3.19 41.57
N THR A 237 -19.97 -3.30 40.45
CA THR A 237 -20.50 -2.94 39.12
C THR A 237 -20.42 -4.13 38.15
N ALA A 238 -21.42 -4.31 37.28
CA ALA A 238 -21.41 -5.26 36.17
C ALA A 238 -21.61 -4.54 34.84
N LEU A 239 -20.94 -4.98 33.78
CA LEU A 239 -21.11 -4.42 32.44
C LEU A 239 -22.02 -5.30 31.58
N THR A 240 -22.94 -4.65 30.86
CA THR A 240 -23.80 -5.28 29.85
C THR A 240 -23.07 -5.27 28.51
N ARG A 241 -23.09 -6.37 27.76
CA ARG A 241 -22.46 -6.48 26.43
C ARG A 241 -23.46 -6.97 25.40
N LEU A 242 -23.51 -6.34 24.23
CA LEU A 242 -24.16 -6.95 23.06
C LEU A 242 -23.27 -8.05 22.51
N THR A 243 -23.87 -9.02 21.83
CA THR A 243 -23.16 -10.15 21.21
C THR A 243 -22.77 -9.92 19.74
N GLU A 244 -23.37 -8.93 19.07
CA GLU A 244 -22.98 -8.55 17.71
C GLU A 244 -21.80 -7.56 17.71
N PRO A 245 -20.78 -7.75 16.85
CA PRO A 245 -19.71 -6.77 16.68
C PRO A 245 -20.23 -5.42 16.15
N ALA A 246 -19.68 -4.32 16.66
CA ALA A 246 -19.94 -2.97 16.16
C ALA A 246 -18.65 -2.27 15.72
N PRO A 247 -18.71 -1.39 14.70
CA PRO A 247 -19.88 -1.19 13.85
C PRO A 247 -20.12 -2.38 12.93
N ALA A 248 -21.37 -2.56 12.49
CA ALA A 248 -21.77 -3.70 11.67
C ALA A 248 -20.97 -3.78 10.37
N HIS A 249 -20.65 -4.99 9.92
CA HIS A 249 -19.90 -5.17 8.67
C HIS A 249 -20.79 -4.82 7.46
N PRO A 250 -20.34 -3.95 6.52
CA PRO A 250 -21.21 -3.42 5.46
C PRO A 250 -21.72 -4.47 4.47
N THR A 251 -20.97 -5.56 4.25
CA THR A 251 -21.39 -6.67 3.38
C THR A 251 -22.27 -7.71 4.08
N HIS A 252 -22.42 -7.61 5.41
CA HIS A 252 -23.20 -8.54 6.23
C HIS A 252 -24.16 -7.78 7.15
N PRO A 253 -25.10 -7.00 6.59
CA PRO A 253 -26.04 -6.20 7.39
C PRO A 253 -26.96 -7.05 8.28
N GLY A 254 -27.10 -8.35 7.99
CA GLY A 254 -27.79 -9.34 8.82
C GLY A 254 -27.05 -9.76 10.09
N GLY A 255 -25.88 -9.16 10.37
CA GLY A 255 -25.05 -9.46 11.53
C GLY A 255 -23.89 -10.39 11.19
N THR A 256 -22.89 -10.37 12.05
CA THR A 256 -21.67 -11.17 12.00
C THR A 256 -21.44 -11.85 13.33
N ILE A 257 -20.48 -12.77 13.37
CA ILE A 257 -20.20 -13.61 14.54
C ILE A 257 -18.78 -13.30 15.02
N ALA A 258 -18.60 -13.09 16.32
CA ALA A 258 -17.28 -13.03 16.94
C ALA A 258 -16.84 -14.43 17.38
N ALA A 259 -15.91 -15.06 16.66
CA ALA A 259 -15.33 -16.36 17.03
C ALA A 259 -14.08 -16.15 17.88
N THR A 260 -14.11 -16.59 19.15
CA THR A 260 -12.95 -16.49 20.05
C THR A 260 -11.78 -17.34 19.54
N LEU A 261 -10.54 -16.96 19.91
CA LEU A 261 -9.36 -17.71 19.50
C LEU A 261 -9.42 -19.21 19.89
N PRO A 262 -9.86 -19.60 21.11
CA PRO A 262 -10.02 -21.02 21.46
C PRO A 262 -11.08 -21.74 20.62
N ALA A 263 -12.20 -21.08 20.31
CA ALA A 263 -13.25 -21.68 19.47
C ALA A 263 -12.76 -21.87 18.01
N LEU A 264 -12.00 -20.91 17.49
CA LEU A 264 -11.42 -20.98 16.15
C LEU A 264 -10.40 -22.12 16.01
N LEU A 265 -9.55 -22.29 17.03
CA LEU A 265 -8.42 -23.22 17.00
C LEU A 265 -8.71 -24.60 17.61
N ARG A 266 -9.94 -24.84 18.08
CA ARG A 266 -10.33 -26.11 18.71
C ARG A 266 -10.06 -27.28 17.75
N PRO A 267 -9.30 -28.31 18.18
CA PRO A 267 -9.13 -29.53 17.41
C PRO A 267 -10.48 -30.20 17.18
N ALA A 268 -10.62 -30.90 16.06
CA ALA A 268 -11.81 -31.67 15.81
C ALA A 268 -11.87 -32.94 16.69
N ALA A 269 -13.06 -33.27 17.19
CA ALA A 269 -13.36 -34.59 17.71
C ALA A 269 -13.68 -35.56 16.56
N ASP A 270 -13.29 -36.82 16.69
CA ASP A 270 -13.76 -37.95 15.88
C ASP A 270 -13.77 -37.74 14.34
N GLY A 271 -12.68 -37.21 13.78
CA GLY A 271 -12.50 -37.10 12.32
C GLY A 271 -13.29 -35.96 11.65
N THR A 272 -13.90 -35.07 12.42
CA THR A 272 -14.58 -33.88 11.91
C THR A 272 -13.59 -32.76 11.52
N PRO A 273 -13.97 -31.72 10.75
CA PRO A 273 -13.09 -30.57 10.52
C PRO A 273 -13.28 -29.46 11.58
N GLY A 274 -12.19 -28.96 12.18
CA GLY A 274 -12.24 -27.83 13.12
C GLY A 274 -12.68 -26.51 12.46
N LEU A 275 -13.14 -25.52 13.24
CA LEU A 275 -13.71 -24.27 12.71
C LEU A 275 -12.76 -23.52 11.76
N LEU A 276 -11.47 -23.43 12.09
CA LEU A 276 -10.47 -22.82 11.19
C LEU A 276 -10.45 -23.48 9.80
N ARG A 277 -10.45 -24.81 9.72
CA ARG A 277 -10.46 -25.53 8.42
C ARG A 277 -11.68 -25.16 7.60
N VAL A 278 -12.83 -25.04 8.26
CA VAL A 278 -14.12 -24.72 7.64
C VAL A 278 -14.12 -23.31 7.08
N VAL A 279 -13.55 -22.36 7.82
CA VAL A 279 -13.41 -20.98 7.33
C VAL A 279 -12.50 -20.93 6.10
N LEU A 280 -11.38 -21.68 6.11
CA LEU A 280 -10.47 -21.78 4.97
C LEU A 280 -11.15 -22.43 3.75
N ASP A 281 -11.95 -23.47 3.94
CA ASP A 281 -12.70 -24.14 2.87
C ASP A 281 -13.83 -23.26 2.31
N ASN A 282 -14.36 -22.35 3.13
CA ASN A 282 -15.38 -21.38 2.75
C ASN A 282 -14.81 -20.03 2.26
N ARG A 283 -13.49 -19.92 2.03
CA ARG A 283 -12.88 -18.70 1.48
C ARG A 283 -13.64 -18.16 0.25
N PHE A 284 -13.73 -16.84 0.16
CA PHE A 284 -14.55 -16.15 -0.84
C PHE A 284 -14.18 -16.53 -2.28
N GLU A 285 -12.89 -16.68 -2.56
CA GLU A 285 -12.38 -17.13 -3.84
C GLU A 285 -11.67 -18.47 -3.65
N ARG A 286 -12.30 -19.57 -4.08
CA ARG A 286 -11.71 -20.94 -3.94
C ARG A 286 -10.35 -21.13 -4.61
N ARG A 287 -9.95 -20.21 -5.49
CA ARG A 287 -8.65 -20.22 -6.20
C ARG A 287 -7.54 -19.52 -5.42
N GLU A 288 -7.87 -18.82 -4.34
CA GLU A 288 -6.91 -18.19 -3.44
C GLU A 288 -6.16 -19.26 -2.65
N ASP A 289 -4.87 -19.03 -2.46
CA ASP A 289 -3.98 -19.85 -1.63
C ASP A 289 -4.40 -19.78 -0.15
N GLU A 290 -4.41 -20.91 0.55
CA GLU A 290 -4.91 -20.99 1.93
C GLU A 290 -4.04 -20.21 2.91
N LEU A 291 -2.72 -20.20 2.71
CA LEU A 291 -1.79 -19.46 3.56
C LEU A 291 -1.95 -17.96 3.33
N GLU A 292 -2.04 -17.50 2.09
CA GLU A 292 -2.29 -16.08 1.79
C GLU A 292 -3.63 -15.61 2.35
N TYR A 293 -4.70 -16.40 2.19
CA TYR A 293 -6.00 -16.08 2.79
C TYR A 293 -5.89 -15.97 4.32
N PHE A 294 -5.20 -16.91 4.97
CA PHE A 294 -4.96 -16.90 6.41
C PHE A 294 -4.20 -15.64 6.87
N LEU A 295 -3.12 -15.29 6.18
CA LEU A 295 -2.31 -14.11 6.48
C LEU A 295 -3.12 -12.82 6.36
N GLU A 296 -3.91 -12.67 5.29
CA GLU A 296 -4.68 -11.45 5.03
C GLU A 296 -5.94 -11.31 5.91
N HIS A 297 -6.51 -12.40 6.43
CA HIS A 297 -7.78 -12.34 7.18
C HIS A 297 -7.65 -12.57 8.70
N PHE A 298 -6.53 -13.12 9.19
CA PHE A 298 -6.32 -13.37 10.62
C PHE A 298 -5.08 -12.64 11.16
N VAL A 299 -3.95 -12.75 10.47
CA VAL A 299 -2.67 -12.20 10.94
C VAL A 299 -2.59 -10.69 10.71
N ARG A 300 -2.80 -10.24 9.46
CA ARG A 300 -2.69 -8.83 9.08
C ARG A 300 -3.72 -7.93 9.78
N PRO A 301 -5.01 -8.30 9.93
CA PRO A 301 -5.97 -7.47 10.64
C PRO A 301 -5.61 -7.25 12.10
N LEU A 302 -5.12 -8.29 12.78
CA LEU A 302 -4.68 -8.21 14.17
C LEU A 302 -3.52 -7.21 14.35
N LEU A 303 -2.47 -7.37 13.54
CA LEU A 303 -1.32 -6.46 13.53
C LEU A 303 -1.71 -5.03 13.14
N ARG A 304 -2.59 -4.87 12.15
CA ARG A 304 -3.00 -3.56 11.66
C ARG A 304 -3.89 -2.82 12.65
N ALA A 305 -4.80 -3.52 13.33
CA ALA A 305 -5.60 -2.93 14.40
C ALA A 305 -4.72 -2.46 15.56
N PHE A 306 -3.78 -3.31 16.02
CA PHE A 306 -2.77 -2.94 17.02
C PHE A 306 -1.98 -1.71 16.59
N ARG A 307 -1.40 -1.75 15.37
CA ARG A 307 -0.61 -0.66 14.81
C ARG A 307 -1.41 0.64 14.72
N LEU A 308 -2.60 0.64 14.11
CA LEU A 308 -3.38 1.85 13.89
C LEU A 308 -3.87 2.46 15.22
N ALA A 309 -4.29 1.63 16.17
CA ALA A 309 -4.66 2.10 17.51
C ALA A 309 -3.49 2.83 18.19
N LEU A 310 -2.29 2.24 18.17
CA LEU A 310 -1.11 2.81 18.82
C LEU A 310 -0.51 4.01 18.05
N ASP A 311 -0.22 3.82 16.75
CA ASP A 311 0.51 4.76 15.87
C ASP A 311 -0.32 5.98 15.49
N SER A 312 -1.63 5.82 15.27
CA SER A 312 -2.52 6.91 14.82
C SER A 312 -3.34 7.53 15.94
N HIS A 313 -3.74 6.74 16.94
CA HIS A 313 -4.67 7.19 17.99
C HIS A 313 -4.09 7.20 19.41
N ARG A 314 -2.84 6.74 19.60
CA ARG A 314 -2.20 6.59 20.91
C ARG A 314 -3.05 5.77 21.89
N VAL A 315 -3.76 4.78 21.38
CA VAL A 315 -4.54 3.83 22.17
C VAL A 315 -3.82 2.50 22.17
N GLY A 316 -3.58 1.98 23.37
CA GLY A 316 -2.94 0.69 23.53
C GLY A 316 -3.93 -0.45 23.72
N LEU A 317 -3.70 -1.55 22.98
CA LEU A 317 -4.50 -2.77 23.03
C LEU A 317 -3.68 -3.88 23.72
N PHE A 318 -3.87 -4.06 25.03
CA PHE A 318 -2.94 -4.87 25.86
C PHE A 318 -3.33 -6.32 26.09
N ASN A 319 -4.60 -6.68 25.81
CA ASN A 319 -5.11 -8.05 25.89
C ASN A 319 -5.55 -8.56 24.51
N LEU A 320 -4.67 -8.51 23.52
CA LEU A 320 -4.91 -9.24 22.26
C LEU A 320 -4.63 -10.74 22.41
N ASP A 321 -4.97 -11.31 23.58
CA ASP A 321 -4.82 -12.72 23.94
C ASP A 321 -6.12 -13.51 23.70
N GLU A 322 -6.15 -14.78 24.10
CA GLU A 322 -7.30 -15.68 23.89
C GLU A 322 -8.62 -15.24 24.54
N THR A 323 -8.58 -14.25 25.44
CA THR A 323 -9.75 -13.73 26.17
C THR A 323 -10.20 -12.36 25.68
N GLY A 324 -9.29 -11.54 25.14
CA GLY A 324 -9.59 -10.17 24.72
C GLY A 324 -9.74 -9.94 23.22
N VAL A 325 -9.48 -10.95 22.38
CA VAL A 325 -9.74 -10.88 20.93
C VAL A 325 -10.55 -12.05 20.38
N ALA A 326 -11.44 -11.71 19.45
CA ALA A 326 -12.15 -12.65 18.60
C ALA A 326 -11.97 -12.27 17.11
N PHE A 327 -12.32 -13.19 16.21
CA PHE A 327 -12.28 -12.98 14.77
C PHE A 327 -13.69 -12.90 14.21
N GLU A 328 -13.96 -11.87 13.43
CA GLU A 328 -15.28 -11.69 12.87
C GLU A 328 -15.49 -12.60 11.65
N LEU A 329 -16.57 -13.39 11.72
CA LEU A 329 -17.01 -14.28 10.65
C LEU A 329 -18.35 -13.81 10.09
N SER A 330 -18.52 -13.98 8.79
CA SER A 330 -19.83 -13.86 8.14
C SER A 330 -20.76 -15.00 8.60
N PRO A 331 -22.08 -14.87 8.40
CA PRO A 331 -23.01 -15.99 8.59
C PRO A 331 -22.60 -17.24 7.81
N GLU A 332 -21.98 -17.09 6.64
CA GLU A 332 -21.43 -18.20 5.83
C GLU A 332 -20.12 -18.80 6.39
N LEU A 333 -19.69 -18.41 7.60
CA LEU A 333 -18.42 -18.80 8.22
C LEU A 333 -17.20 -18.43 7.36
N GLN A 334 -17.21 -17.23 6.79
CA GLN A 334 -16.07 -16.68 6.06
C GLN A 334 -15.43 -15.59 6.90
N ALA A 335 -14.10 -15.53 6.97
CA ALA A 335 -13.42 -14.48 7.71
C ALA A 335 -13.65 -13.13 7.01
N THR A 336 -14.18 -12.14 7.74
CA THR A 336 -14.44 -10.81 7.19
C THR A 336 -13.15 -10.01 7.01
N GLY A 337 -12.10 -10.37 7.76
CA GLY A 337 -10.85 -9.63 7.84
C GLY A 337 -10.86 -8.57 8.95
N ARG A 338 -11.80 -8.65 9.91
CA ARG A 338 -11.80 -7.85 11.13
C ARG A 338 -11.53 -8.72 12.36
N ILE A 339 -10.75 -8.16 13.29
CA ILE A 339 -10.78 -8.61 14.68
C ILE A 339 -11.94 -7.94 15.41
N VAL A 340 -12.42 -8.59 16.46
CA VAL A 340 -13.37 -8.03 17.41
C VAL A 340 -12.63 -7.93 18.74
N VAL A 341 -12.43 -6.70 19.22
CA VAL A 341 -11.96 -6.49 20.59
C VAL A 341 -13.12 -6.86 21.51
N THR A 342 -12.90 -7.79 22.43
CA THR A 342 -13.94 -8.33 23.31
C THR A 342 -13.72 -8.01 24.78
N ASP A 343 -12.55 -7.53 25.19
CA ASP A 343 -12.24 -7.21 26.58
C ASP A 343 -11.95 -5.71 26.78
N TYR A 344 -12.77 -5.08 27.63
CA TYR A 344 -12.65 -3.66 27.98
C TYR A 344 -11.66 -3.38 29.10
N ALA A 345 -11.21 -4.40 29.81
CA ALA A 345 -10.52 -4.22 31.09
C ALA A 345 -9.12 -3.59 30.96
N ARG A 346 -8.53 -3.54 29.76
CA ARG A 346 -7.13 -3.12 29.53
C ARG A 346 -6.92 -2.38 28.21
N ILE A 347 -7.71 -1.33 28.00
CA ILE A 347 -7.45 -0.29 27.00
C ILE A 347 -6.88 0.91 27.75
N SER A 348 -5.68 1.35 27.39
CA SER A 348 -5.11 2.59 27.93
C SER A 348 -4.95 3.65 26.83
N HIS A 349 -4.95 4.90 27.25
CA HIS A 349 -4.71 6.06 26.40
C HIS A 349 -3.34 6.65 26.74
N GLU A 350 -2.55 6.94 25.71
CA GLU A 350 -1.15 7.36 25.85
C GLU A 350 -0.35 6.38 26.69
N PRO A 351 -0.24 5.13 26.23
CA PRO A 351 0.40 4.11 27.01
C PRO A 351 1.88 4.36 27.22
N ASP A 352 2.37 3.94 28.37
CA ASP A 352 3.79 3.89 28.63
C ASP A 352 4.45 2.65 28.00
N GLN A 353 5.78 2.59 28.07
CA GLN A 353 6.56 1.50 27.50
C GLN A 353 6.26 0.15 28.15
N SER A 354 6.01 0.10 29.46
CA SER A 354 5.72 -1.14 30.18
C SER A 354 4.37 -1.72 29.75
N GLU A 355 3.37 -0.87 29.55
CA GLU A 355 2.08 -1.28 29.01
C GLU A 355 2.23 -1.85 27.60
N VAL A 356 2.96 -1.14 26.72
CA VAL A 356 3.26 -1.58 25.34
C VAL A 356 3.96 -2.93 25.32
N ASP A 357 4.97 -3.15 26.16
CA ASP A 357 5.68 -4.43 26.26
C ASP A 357 4.74 -5.58 26.62
N GLY A 358 3.83 -5.36 27.58
CA GLY A 358 2.81 -6.34 27.95
C GLY A 358 1.88 -6.69 26.78
N GLY A 359 1.38 -5.66 26.07
CA GLY A 359 0.51 -5.84 24.91
C GLY A 359 1.18 -6.55 23.74
N VAL A 360 2.46 -6.26 23.51
CA VAL A 360 3.21 -6.93 22.45
C VAL A 360 3.40 -8.42 22.75
N ARG A 361 3.70 -8.79 24.01
CA ARG A 361 3.81 -10.22 24.38
C ARG A 361 2.49 -10.96 24.18
N ALA A 362 1.36 -10.34 24.52
CA ALA A 362 0.03 -10.90 24.28
C ALA A 362 -0.25 -11.07 22.77
N LEU A 363 0.04 -10.05 21.97
CA LEU A 363 -0.10 -10.08 20.50
C LEU A 363 0.72 -11.22 19.88
N VAL A 364 2.00 -11.34 20.24
CA VAL A 364 2.89 -12.37 19.69
C VAL A 364 2.46 -13.78 20.11
N SER A 365 2.03 -13.96 21.36
CA SER A 365 1.44 -15.22 21.84
C SER A 365 0.23 -15.64 20.99
N THR A 366 -0.66 -14.70 20.65
CA THR A 366 -1.81 -14.97 19.77
C THR A 366 -1.37 -15.31 18.34
N LEU A 367 -0.39 -14.60 17.78
CA LEU A 367 0.16 -14.90 16.46
C LEU A 367 0.80 -16.29 16.41
N ASP A 368 1.53 -16.69 17.45
CA ASP A 368 2.14 -18.02 17.57
C ASP A 368 1.07 -19.11 17.64
N ARG A 369 0.01 -18.91 18.44
CA ARG A 369 -1.13 -19.84 18.53
C ARG A 369 -1.88 -19.99 17.21
N LEU A 370 -2.17 -18.89 16.52
CA LEU A 370 -2.77 -18.90 15.19
C LEU A 370 -1.90 -19.67 14.19
N SER A 371 -0.59 -19.40 14.19
CA SER A 371 0.38 -20.05 13.30
C SER A 371 0.49 -21.55 13.55
N ALA A 372 0.54 -21.96 14.82
CA ALA A 372 0.53 -23.36 15.22
C ALA A 372 -0.80 -24.03 14.83
N GLY A 373 -1.93 -23.35 15.05
CA GLY A 373 -3.26 -23.82 14.68
C GLY A 373 -3.40 -24.09 13.19
N PHE A 374 -2.94 -23.17 12.35
CA PHE A 374 -2.90 -23.35 10.89
C PHE A 374 -1.96 -24.49 10.49
N SER A 375 -0.75 -24.56 11.07
CA SER A 375 0.25 -25.58 10.74
C SER A 375 -0.21 -27.01 11.05
N ARG A 376 -1.06 -27.19 12.07
CA ARG A 376 -1.67 -28.50 12.40
C ARG A 376 -2.60 -29.03 11.30
N LEU A 377 -3.19 -28.16 10.48
CA LEU A 377 -4.10 -28.56 9.40
C LEU A 377 -3.38 -29.24 8.23
N ASP A 378 -2.06 -29.05 8.10
CA ASP A 378 -1.26 -29.49 6.95
C ASP A 378 -0.20 -30.54 7.32
N ALA A 379 -0.51 -31.39 8.30
CA ALA A 379 0.35 -32.48 8.81
C ALA A 379 1.78 -32.04 9.19
N GLY A 380 1.97 -30.78 9.62
CA GLY A 380 3.25 -30.26 10.10
C GLY A 380 4.33 -30.03 9.03
N ARG A 381 4.08 -30.28 7.74
CA ARG A 381 5.13 -30.19 6.70
C ARG A 381 5.62 -28.76 6.42
N HIS A 382 4.97 -27.74 6.96
CA HIS A 382 5.11 -26.34 6.54
C HIS A 382 5.31 -25.32 7.69
N GLU A 383 5.59 -25.75 8.92
CA GLU A 383 5.67 -24.83 10.08
C GLU A 383 6.68 -23.67 9.88
N GLY A 384 7.89 -23.97 9.38
CA GLY A 384 8.89 -22.95 9.07
C GLY A 384 8.47 -21.98 7.95
N ARG A 385 7.65 -22.45 6.98
CA ARG A 385 7.10 -21.61 5.91
C ARG A 385 6.04 -20.66 6.45
N VAL A 386 5.14 -21.15 7.32
CA VAL A 386 4.11 -20.33 7.97
C VAL A 386 4.75 -19.26 8.84
N ARG A 387 5.70 -19.64 9.71
CA ARG A 387 6.43 -18.70 10.56
C ARG A 387 7.13 -17.61 9.74
N GLY A 388 7.89 -18.00 8.71
CA GLY A 388 8.56 -17.03 7.83
C GLY A 388 7.61 -16.12 7.06
N ALA A 389 6.37 -16.55 6.79
CA ALA A 389 5.35 -15.71 6.16
C ALA A 389 4.71 -14.74 7.18
N VAL A 390 4.48 -15.18 8.42
CA VAL A 390 3.98 -14.31 9.51
C VAL A 390 5.02 -13.24 9.86
N ASP A 391 6.29 -13.62 10.04
CA ASP A 391 7.39 -12.68 10.28
C ASP A 391 7.46 -11.59 9.18
N ARG A 392 7.19 -11.98 7.92
CA ARG A 392 7.11 -11.03 6.81
C ARG A 392 5.95 -10.04 6.97
N VAL A 393 4.75 -10.51 7.33
CA VAL A 393 3.59 -9.63 7.58
C VAL A 393 3.86 -8.70 8.76
N ILE A 394 4.49 -9.18 9.83
CA ILE A 394 4.91 -8.35 10.97
C ILE A 394 5.86 -7.24 10.50
N ALA A 395 6.91 -7.60 9.76
CA ALA A 395 7.87 -6.64 9.24
C ALA A 395 7.21 -5.61 8.30
N GLU A 396 6.24 -6.01 7.47
CA GLU A 396 5.48 -5.12 6.60
C GLU A 396 4.59 -4.15 7.40
N GLU A 397 3.87 -4.65 8.41
CA GLU A 397 2.94 -3.85 9.21
C GLU A 397 3.65 -2.93 10.22
N LEU A 398 4.83 -3.28 10.71
CA LEU A 398 5.62 -2.46 11.64
C LEU A 398 6.68 -1.59 10.94
N ARG A 399 6.66 -1.55 9.60
CA ARG A 399 7.49 -0.61 8.84
C ARG A 399 6.90 0.79 8.80
N TYR A 400 7.80 1.77 8.86
CA TYR A 400 7.52 3.21 8.77
C TYR A 400 6.48 3.64 9.81
N LEU A 401 6.75 3.33 11.07
CA LEU A 401 6.01 3.83 12.24
C LEU A 401 6.40 5.29 12.51
N ALA A 402 5.49 6.02 13.16
CA ALA A 402 5.84 7.33 13.70
C ALA A 402 6.97 7.18 14.74
N PRO A 403 7.89 8.16 14.87
CA PRO A 403 9.04 8.06 15.77
C PRO A 403 8.65 7.64 17.19
N HIS A 404 7.67 8.32 17.79
CA HIS A 404 7.19 8.00 19.14
C HIS A 404 6.69 6.56 19.32
N THR A 405 6.11 5.96 18.28
CA THR A 405 5.62 4.57 18.34
C THR A 405 6.76 3.58 18.17
N ALA A 406 7.76 3.90 17.35
CA ALA A 406 8.97 3.10 17.26
C ALA A 406 9.75 3.16 18.58
N ASP A 407 9.81 4.32 19.24
CA ASP A 407 10.43 4.48 20.57
C ASP A 407 9.74 3.60 21.62
N LEU A 408 8.39 3.59 21.65
CA LEU A 408 7.62 2.70 22.53
C LEU A 408 7.89 1.22 22.26
N LEU A 409 8.17 0.84 21.02
CA LEU A 409 8.49 -0.53 20.62
C LEU A 409 9.99 -0.86 20.70
N SER A 410 10.84 0.08 21.12
CA SER A 410 12.30 -0.10 21.16
C SER A 410 12.81 -0.89 22.38
N GLY A 411 11.93 -1.28 23.32
CA GLY A 411 12.28 -2.03 24.54
C GLY A 411 12.63 -3.51 24.30
N GLU A 412 12.96 -4.25 25.38
CA GLU A 412 13.27 -5.69 25.36
C GLU A 412 12.01 -6.54 25.15
N GLN A 413 11.48 -6.52 23.93
CA GLN A 413 10.23 -7.17 23.56
C GLN A 413 10.30 -7.87 22.19
N PRO A 414 9.46 -8.90 21.93
CA PRO A 414 9.62 -9.78 20.75
C PRO A 414 9.51 -9.12 19.36
N LEU A 415 8.85 -7.97 19.24
CA LEU A 415 8.66 -7.20 18.01
C LEU A 415 9.71 -6.10 17.80
N GLN A 416 10.65 -5.91 18.72
CA GLN A 416 11.62 -4.81 18.69
C GLN A 416 12.40 -4.78 17.38
N CYS A 417 12.79 -5.96 16.87
CA CYS A 417 13.54 -6.11 15.63
C CYS A 417 12.74 -5.78 14.35
N TYR A 418 11.43 -5.62 14.46
CA TYR A 418 10.55 -5.26 13.34
C TYR A 418 10.10 -3.79 13.39
N ALA A 419 10.22 -3.13 14.54
CA ALA A 419 9.87 -1.73 14.70
C ALA A 419 10.82 -0.86 13.88
N HIS A 420 10.28 -0.16 12.89
CA HIS A 420 11.09 0.61 11.97
C HIS A 420 10.49 2.00 11.75
N THR A 421 11.30 3.05 11.90
CA THR A 421 10.92 4.44 11.65
C THR A 421 11.96 5.12 10.76
N VAL A 422 11.51 6.12 9.99
CA VAL A 422 12.38 7.07 9.29
C VAL A 422 12.12 8.44 9.93
N PRO A 423 13.10 9.05 10.62
CA PRO A 423 12.94 10.36 11.22
C PRO A 423 12.54 11.42 10.18
N GLU A 424 11.62 12.33 10.55
CA GLU A 424 11.17 13.41 9.65
C GLU A 424 12.34 14.29 9.19
N SER A 425 13.34 14.50 10.05
CA SER A 425 14.57 15.22 9.72
C SER A 425 15.39 14.52 8.64
N GLN A 426 15.56 13.19 8.73
CA GLN A 426 16.26 12.40 7.71
C GLN A 426 15.51 12.44 6.37
N ASP A 427 14.20 12.21 6.38
CA ASP A 427 13.37 12.25 5.16
C ASP A 427 13.47 13.62 4.47
N ALA A 428 13.43 14.71 5.24
CA ALA A 428 13.59 16.07 4.72
C ALA A 428 14.97 16.31 4.09
N VAL A 429 16.05 15.81 4.70
CA VAL A 429 17.43 15.92 4.16
C VAL A 429 17.53 15.19 2.83
N LEU A 430 17.12 13.93 2.77
CA LEU A 430 17.20 13.12 1.54
C LEU A 430 16.34 13.70 0.41
N ARG A 431 15.11 14.15 0.71
CA ARG A 431 14.25 14.84 -0.28
C ARG A 431 14.88 16.13 -0.78
N SER A 432 15.48 16.93 0.11
CA SER A 432 16.15 18.17 -0.30
C SER A 432 17.30 17.90 -1.28
N VAL A 433 18.06 16.82 -1.07
CA VAL A 433 19.10 16.39 -2.01
C VAL A 433 18.49 16.03 -3.37
N LEU A 434 17.43 15.21 -3.40
CA LEU A 434 16.76 14.80 -4.64
C LEU A 434 16.16 16.01 -5.40
N GLU A 435 15.51 16.94 -4.70
CA GLU A 435 14.98 18.17 -5.29
C GLU A 435 16.08 19.02 -5.92
N ARG A 436 17.23 19.16 -5.27
CA ARG A 436 18.38 19.89 -5.83
C ARG A 436 18.94 19.19 -7.07
N VAL A 437 19.05 17.86 -7.05
CA VAL A 437 19.45 17.07 -8.23
C VAL A 437 18.49 17.33 -9.39
N GLU A 438 17.18 17.24 -9.16
CA GLU A 438 16.18 17.46 -10.20
C GLU A 438 16.24 18.89 -10.78
N GLN A 439 16.38 19.89 -9.91
CA GLN A 439 16.50 21.30 -10.32
C GLN A 439 17.75 21.53 -11.19
N ARG A 440 18.92 20.99 -10.80
CA ARG A 440 20.15 21.11 -11.59
C ARG A 440 20.08 20.31 -12.89
N ALA A 441 19.48 19.11 -12.86
CA ALA A 441 19.23 18.32 -14.06
C ALA A 441 18.28 19.04 -15.04
N GLN A 442 17.28 19.77 -14.53
CA GLN A 442 16.40 20.59 -15.35
C GLN A 442 17.15 21.75 -16.03
N ARG A 443 18.13 22.37 -15.36
CA ARG A 443 19.01 23.38 -15.97
C ARG A 443 19.86 22.76 -17.08
N ARG A 444 20.47 21.60 -16.84
CA ARG A 444 21.25 20.86 -17.84
C ARG A 444 20.43 20.47 -19.07
N ARG A 445 19.16 20.11 -18.90
CA ARG A 445 18.24 19.85 -20.03
C ARG A 445 18.00 21.09 -20.91
N ARG A 446 18.22 22.30 -20.38
CA ARG A 446 18.11 23.57 -21.13
C ARG A 446 19.46 24.04 -21.68
N ASP A 447 20.57 23.71 -21.03
CA ASP A 447 21.94 24.01 -21.47
C ASP A 447 22.85 22.79 -21.28
N ALA A 448 23.19 22.14 -22.39
CA ALA A 448 23.98 20.91 -22.40
C ALA A 448 25.44 21.09 -21.92
N ARG A 449 25.92 22.33 -21.77
CA ARG A 449 27.26 22.64 -21.25
C ARG A 449 27.34 22.50 -19.72
N VAL A 450 26.20 22.52 -19.04
CA VAL A 450 26.16 22.36 -17.58
C VAL A 450 26.53 20.91 -17.22
N PRO A 451 27.47 20.67 -16.29
CA PRO A 451 27.83 19.32 -15.86
C PRO A 451 26.64 18.55 -15.27
N GLN A 452 26.75 17.23 -15.23
CA GLN A 452 25.69 16.41 -14.62
C GLN A 452 25.72 16.56 -13.08
N PRO A 453 24.57 16.82 -12.43
CA PRO A 453 24.51 16.89 -10.98
C PRO A 453 24.96 15.58 -10.35
N THR A 454 25.87 15.67 -9.39
CA THR A 454 26.59 14.54 -8.81
C THR A 454 26.40 14.50 -7.30
N VAL A 455 26.00 13.34 -6.77
CA VAL A 455 25.96 13.06 -5.32
C VAL A 455 27.17 12.20 -4.97
N VAL A 456 27.91 12.60 -3.95
CA VAL A 456 29.12 11.90 -3.51
C VAL A 456 28.83 11.18 -2.19
N ILE A 457 29.18 9.90 -2.10
CA ILE A 457 28.89 9.06 -0.92
C ILE A 457 30.17 8.32 -0.49
N ASP A 458 30.59 8.50 0.76
CA ASP A 458 31.61 7.64 1.34
C ASP A 458 31.08 6.21 1.56
N ILE A 459 31.94 5.21 1.38
CA ILE A 459 31.59 3.80 1.53
C ILE A 459 31.81 3.29 2.95
N ASP A 460 32.82 3.77 3.67
CA ASP A 460 33.31 3.14 4.88
C ASP A 460 32.61 3.74 6.12
N LEU A 461 31.68 3.01 6.75
CA LEU A 461 30.79 3.53 7.82
C LEU A 461 29.74 4.54 7.35
N CYS A 462 29.51 4.60 6.03
CA CYS A 462 28.46 5.41 5.43
C CYS A 462 27.61 4.55 4.48
N GLY A 463 28.11 4.22 3.29
CA GLY A 463 27.43 3.33 2.33
C GLY A 463 27.42 1.85 2.74
N LEU A 464 28.46 1.39 3.44
CA LEU A 464 28.58 0.04 4.00
C LEU A 464 28.67 0.08 5.52
N VAL A 465 27.98 -0.86 6.16
CA VAL A 465 27.97 -1.11 7.60
C VAL A 465 28.82 -2.36 7.89
N PRO A 466 30.05 -2.24 8.41
CA PRO A 466 30.96 -3.35 8.66
C PRO A 466 30.73 -3.97 10.05
N LEU A 467 29.48 -4.24 10.43
CA LEU A 467 29.09 -4.63 11.80
C LEU A 467 29.86 -5.86 12.29
N GLN A 468 29.88 -6.94 11.51
CA GLN A 468 30.57 -8.17 11.91
C GLN A 468 32.08 -7.94 12.14
N ARG A 469 32.72 -7.10 11.31
CA ARG A 469 34.13 -6.76 11.48
C ARG A 469 34.38 -5.94 12.72
N ILE A 470 33.45 -5.05 13.11
CA ILE A 470 33.52 -4.30 14.36
C ILE A 470 33.45 -5.28 15.54
N LEU A 471 32.47 -6.19 15.54
CA LEU A 471 32.31 -7.18 16.60
C LEU A 471 33.54 -8.09 16.73
N ASP A 472 34.08 -8.58 15.62
CA ASP A 472 35.26 -9.44 15.62
C ASP A 472 36.51 -8.68 16.09
N ALA A 473 36.68 -7.43 15.68
CA ALA A 473 37.79 -6.59 16.11
C ALA A 473 37.71 -6.27 17.61
N ALA A 474 36.52 -5.95 18.12
CA ALA A 474 36.29 -5.73 19.55
C ALA A 474 36.66 -6.97 20.38
N ARG A 475 36.18 -8.15 19.97
CA ARG A 475 36.53 -9.43 20.63
C ARG A 475 38.03 -9.69 20.62
N SER A 476 38.72 -9.35 19.54
CA SER A 476 40.16 -9.58 19.41
C SER A 476 41.01 -8.74 20.38
N VAL A 477 40.48 -7.62 20.88
CA VAL A 477 41.17 -6.74 21.84
C VAL A 477 40.65 -6.89 23.27
N ALA A 478 39.76 -7.85 23.54
CA ALA A 478 39.18 -8.05 24.87
C ALA A 478 40.14 -8.69 25.90
N GLY A 479 41.30 -9.20 25.47
CA GLY A 479 42.20 -9.98 26.32
C GLY A 479 42.89 -9.20 27.46
N PRO A 480 43.53 -9.91 28.41
CA PRO A 480 44.28 -9.36 29.54
C PRO A 480 45.30 -8.28 29.16
N ARG A 481 45.32 -7.17 29.91
CA ARG A 481 46.25 -6.04 29.68
C ARG A 481 46.48 -5.21 30.95
N PRO A 482 47.51 -4.34 31.00
CA PRO A 482 47.68 -3.39 32.09
C PRO A 482 46.39 -2.58 32.34
N GLY A 483 45.92 -2.57 33.58
CA GLY A 483 44.65 -1.94 33.98
C GLY A 483 43.39 -2.80 33.82
N ALA A 484 43.48 -3.98 33.19
CA ALA A 484 42.42 -4.97 33.06
C ALA A 484 43.02 -6.40 33.00
N PRO A 485 43.54 -6.94 34.12
CA PRO A 485 44.28 -8.20 34.14
C PRO A 485 43.45 -9.44 33.78
N GLU A 486 42.13 -9.38 33.96
CA GLU A 486 41.20 -10.44 33.53
C GLU A 486 40.63 -10.20 32.12
N GLY A 487 41.05 -9.12 31.45
CA GLY A 487 40.49 -8.65 30.18
C GLY A 487 39.36 -7.65 30.36
N ILE A 488 38.85 -7.16 29.24
CA ILE A 488 37.73 -6.20 29.16
C ILE A 488 36.49 -7.00 28.75
N PHE A 489 35.67 -7.40 29.73
CA PHE A 489 34.56 -8.33 29.52
C PHE A 489 33.53 -7.83 28.51
N GLU A 490 33.27 -6.52 28.47
CA GLU A 490 32.32 -5.90 27.56
C GLU A 490 32.79 -6.00 26.10
N LEU A 491 34.10 -5.97 25.86
CA LEU A 491 34.65 -6.17 24.51
C LEU A 491 34.63 -7.64 24.08
N ALA A 492 34.55 -8.59 25.03
CA ALA A 492 34.35 -10.01 24.73
C ALA A 492 32.89 -10.31 24.33
N GLY A 493 31.94 -9.58 24.92
CA GLY A 493 30.51 -9.60 24.58
C GLY A 493 30.01 -8.28 23.97
N PRO A 494 30.55 -7.80 22.84
CA PRO A 494 30.33 -6.42 22.38
C PRO A 494 28.87 -6.09 22.04
N GLY A 495 28.00 -7.09 21.88
CA GLY A 495 26.56 -6.90 21.67
C GLY A 495 25.81 -6.34 22.88
N THR A 496 26.42 -6.30 24.08
CA THR A 496 25.82 -5.70 25.28
C THR A 496 26.24 -4.25 25.50
N LEU A 497 27.11 -3.70 24.64
CA LEU A 497 27.56 -2.32 24.72
C LEU A 497 26.47 -1.36 24.24
N PRO A 498 26.31 -0.18 24.86
CA PRO A 498 25.33 0.81 24.42
C PRO A 498 25.69 1.39 23.04
N VAL A 499 26.98 1.47 22.71
CA VAL A 499 27.51 1.86 21.40
C VAL A 499 28.73 1.02 21.05
N LEU A 500 28.92 0.73 19.77
CA LEU A 500 30.06 -0.03 19.26
C LEU A 500 31.18 0.90 18.77
N PRO A 501 32.46 0.50 18.89
CA PRO A 501 33.58 1.31 18.46
C PRO A 501 33.68 1.45 16.94
N THR A 502 34.18 2.59 16.48
CA THR A 502 34.59 2.83 15.09
C THR A 502 36.08 3.19 15.03
N HIS A 503 36.63 3.29 13.82
CA HIS A 503 38.08 3.42 13.64
C HIS A 503 38.61 4.86 13.80
N ALA A 504 37.73 5.87 13.78
CA ALA A 504 38.12 7.27 13.89
C ALA A 504 38.50 7.66 15.34
N PRO A 505 39.51 8.52 15.56
CA PRO A 505 39.96 8.89 16.91
C PRO A 505 38.91 9.66 17.75
N GLY A 506 38.05 10.45 17.10
CA GLY A 506 36.99 11.21 17.78
C GLY A 506 35.89 10.30 18.32
N SER A 507 35.36 9.44 17.46
CA SER A 507 34.33 8.48 17.81
C SER A 507 34.81 7.39 18.78
N TRP A 508 36.09 6.98 18.73
CA TRP A 508 36.66 6.05 19.71
C TRP A 508 36.63 6.62 21.13
N ARG A 509 36.97 7.90 21.31
CA ARG A 509 36.89 8.56 22.62
C ARG A 509 35.46 8.57 23.14
N ASN A 510 34.50 8.95 22.29
CA ASN A 510 33.09 8.93 22.63
C ASN A 510 32.59 7.51 22.95
N PHE A 511 33.05 6.48 22.23
CA PHE A 511 32.74 5.08 22.53
C PHE A 511 33.15 4.70 23.96
N VAL A 512 34.39 5.03 24.35
CA VAL A 512 34.93 4.70 25.68
C VAL A 512 34.17 5.44 26.78
N GLU A 513 33.80 6.69 26.55
CA GLU A 513 33.00 7.50 27.48
C GLU A 513 31.57 6.99 27.60
N LEU A 514 30.83 6.88 26.49
CA LEU A 514 29.42 6.48 26.46
C LEU A 514 29.20 5.04 26.93
N SER A 515 30.21 4.18 26.81
CA SER A 515 30.15 2.80 27.32
C SER A 515 30.54 2.67 28.80
N GLY A 516 30.89 3.77 29.49
CA GLY A 516 31.35 3.76 30.88
C GLY A 516 32.70 3.07 31.10
N LEU A 517 33.40 2.75 30.00
CA LEU A 517 34.64 1.97 30.05
C LEU A 517 35.80 2.78 30.65
N ARG A 518 35.80 4.11 30.47
CA ARG A 518 36.80 4.98 31.08
C ARG A 518 36.79 4.88 32.60
N GLU A 519 35.60 4.88 33.19
CA GLU A 519 35.35 4.85 34.63
C GLU A 519 35.62 3.46 35.20
N ARG A 520 35.18 2.41 34.49
CA ARG A 520 35.36 1.01 34.92
C ARG A 520 36.82 0.54 34.84
N TYR A 521 37.57 1.02 33.85
CA TYR A 521 38.97 0.67 33.63
C TYR A 521 39.85 1.94 33.51
N PRO A 522 40.08 2.68 34.60
CA PRO A 522 40.78 3.96 34.56
C PRO A 522 42.28 3.84 34.24
N ALA A 523 42.88 2.67 34.53
CA ALA A 523 44.30 2.40 34.29
C ALA A 523 44.62 1.80 32.90
N VAL A 524 43.61 1.52 32.07
CA VAL A 524 43.81 1.02 30.70
C VAL A 524 44.23 2.16 29.77
N ASP A 525 45.26 1.92 28.95
CA ASP A 525 45.61 2.80 27.83
C ASP A 525 44.65 2.55 26.66
N TRP A 526 43.59 3.36 26.59
CA TRP A 526 42.58 3.26 25.52
C TRP A 526 43.10 3.65 24.15
N GLU A 527 44.21 4.39 24.05
CA GLU A 527 44.80 4.72 22.76
C GLU A 527 45.58 3.52 22.21
N GLN A 528 46.29 2.80 23.08
CA GLN A 528 46.89 1.51 22.69
C GLN A 528 45.81 0.50 22.25
N VAL A 529 44.70 0.38 23.02
CA VAL A 529 43.57 -0.49 22.66
C VAL A 529 42.99 -0.08 21.29
N ARG A 530 42.87 1.24 21.03
CA ARG A 530 42.41 1.76 19.73
C ARG A 530 43.30 1.30 18.59
N VAL A 531 44.62 1.42 18.76
CA VAL A 531 45.59 1.02 17.72
C VAL A 531 45.49 -0.47 17.41
N GLU A 532 45.33 -1.31 18.43
CA GLU A 532 45.12 -2.75 18.29
C GLU A 532 43.78 -3.06 17.60
N PHE A 533 42.70 -2.37 18.01
CA PHE A 533 41.38 -2.51 17.41
C PHE A 533 41.39 -2.10 15.94
N VAL A 534 41.96 -0.95 15.61
CA VAL A 534 42.08 -0.45 14.24
C VAL A 534 42.89 -1.42 13.40
N ARG A 535 43.98 -2.00 13.94
CA ARG A 535 44.76 -3.03 13.25
C ARG A 535 43.92 -4.29 12.98
N ALA A 536 43.12 -4.75 13.93
CA ALA A 536 42.24 -5.89 13.78
C ALA A 536 41.08 -5.62 12.81
N PHE A 537 40.45 -4.45 12.90
CA PHE A 537 39.36 -3.99 12.03
C PHE A 537 39.83 -3.79 10.59
N LEU A 538 41.02 -3.21 10.39
CA LEU A 538 41.67 -3.04 9.09
C LEU A 538 42.42 -4.31 8.64
N SER A 539 42.42 -5.38 9.42
CA SER A 539 42.86 -6.69 8.92
C SER A 539 41.86 -7.10 7.82
N ARG A 540 42.34 -7.12 6.57
CA ARG A 540 41.50 -7.27 5.36
C ARG A 540 41.62 -8.67 4.70
N PRO A 541 41.38 -9.82 5.39
CA PRO A 541 41.11 -11.06 4.67
C PRO A 541 39.90 -10.85 3.75
N ARG A 542 39.97 -11.36 2.51
CA ARG A 542 38.88 -11.22 1.52
C ARG A 542 37.52 -11.68 2.08
N GLU A 543 37.52 -12.74 2.87
CA GLU A 543 36.33 -13.32 3.50
C GLU A 543 35.66 -12.35 4.50
N LYS A 544 36.44 -11.55 5.24
CA LYS A 544 35.88 -10.58 6.20
C LYS A 544 35.24 -9.37 5.54
N LEU A 545 35.65 -8.99 4.34
CA LEU A 545 34.98 -7.88 3.64
C LEU A 545 33.61 -8.31 3.07
N ARG A 546 33.38 -9.62 2.86
CA ARG A 546 32.09 -10.17 2.39
C ARG A 546 30.98 -10.07 3.43
N THR A 547 31.34 -9.86 4.69
CA THR A 547 30.38 -9.69 5.78
C THR A 547 29.90 -8.25 5.93
N ASP A 548 30.47 -7.30 5.17
CA ASP A 548 29.96 -5.93 5.14
C ASP A 548 28.57 -5.92 4.49
N SER A 549 27.64 -5.21 5.11
CA SER A 549 26.29 -5.02 4.56
C SER A 549 26.11 -3.60 4.02
N VAL A 550 25.25 -3.44 3.02
CA VAL A 550 24.88 -2.11 2.53
C VAL A 550 23.97 -1.40 3.53
N ASN A 551 24.18 -0.09 3.72
CA ASN A 551 23.32 0.72 4.57
C ASN A 551 21.88 0.76 3.99
N ALA A 552 20.88 0.68 4.86
CA ALA A 552 19.49 0.54 4.46
C ALA A 552 19.06 1.70 3.54
N GLY A 553 18.29 1.39 2.50
CA GLY A 553 17.82 2.36 1.52
C GLY A 553 18.84 2.82 0.46
N LEU A 554 20.13 2.47 0.57
CA LEU A 554 21.17 3.05 -0.31
C LEU A 554 20.88 2.80 -1.79
N ALA A 555 20.56 1.56 -2.16
CA ALA A 555 20.27 1.21 -3.56
C ALA A 555 19.10 2.03 -4.11
N ARG A 556 18.02 2.17 -3.32
CA ARG A 556 16.86 2.97 -3.71
C ARG A 556 17.22 4.44 -3.87
N PHE A 557 17.96 5.02 -2.93
CA PHE A 557 18.40 6.40 -3.01
C PHE A 557 19.29 6.65 -4.24
N VAL A 558 20.19 5.72 -4.57
CA VAL A 558 21.00 5.81 -5.79
C VAL A 558 20.12 5.83 -7.04
N TRP A 559 19.06 5.01 -7.08
CA TRP A 559 18.10 5.02 -8.18
C TRP A 559 17.30 6.33 -8.22
N ASP A 560 16.84 6.84 -7.08
CA ASP A 560 16.13 8.12 -7.01
C ASP A 560 16.99 9.29 -7.54
N VAL A 561 18.30 9.30 -7.24
CA VAL A 561 19.25 10.28 -7.80
C VAL A 561 19.38 10.14 -9.33
N GLN A 562 19.46 8.91 -9.84
CA GLN A 562 19.55 8.66 -11.29
C GLN A 562 18.27 9.03 -12.02
N ASP A 563 17.10 8.74 -11.44
CA ASP A 563 15.78 9.09 -11.98
C ASP A 563 15.57 10.62 -11.99
N ALA A 564 16.08 11.32 -10.97
CA ALA A 564 16.13 12.78 -10.94
C ALA A 564 17.10 13.38 -11.99
N GLY A 565 17.86 12.56 -12.71
CA GLY A 565 18.81 12.96 -13.76
C GLY A 565 20.24 13.21 -13.29
N GLY A 566 20.55 12.86 -12.03
CA GLY A 566 21.88 12.93 -11.45
C GLY A 566 22.70 11.66 -11.63
N ARG A 567 23.87 11.65 -11.02
CA ARG A 567 24.73 10.47 -10.87
C ARG A 567 25.27 10.36 -9.45
N VAL A 568 25.59 9.14 -9.02
CA VAL A 568 26.24 8.88 -7.74
C VAL A 568 27.69 8.47 -7.94
N VAL A 569 28.59 9.07 -7.16
CA VAL A 569 30.01 8.72 -7.09
C VAL A 569 30.33 8.25 -5.68
N PHE A 570 30.94 7.09 -5.56
CA PHE A 570 31.39 6.53 -4.30
C PHE A 570 32.89 6.72 -4.13
N TYR A 571 33.34 6.96 -2.90
CA TYR A 571 34.77 6.87 -2.56
C TYR A 571 34.98 5.96 -1.35
N THR A 572 36.20 5.46 -1.20
CA THR A 572 36.56 4.55 -0.11
C THR A 572 38.05 4.63 0.23
N GLY A 573 38.37 4.49 1.52
CA GLY A 573 39.73 4.28 2.03
C GLY A 573 40.24 2.85 1.85
N ARG A 574 39.47 1.96 1.19
CA ARG A 574 39.90 0.60 0.85
C ARG A 574 40.95 0.60 -0.25
N ARG A 575 41.95 -0.27 -0.11
CA ARG A 575 42.99 -0.47 -1.15
C ARG A 575 42.35 -0.85 -2.48
N LYS A 576 42.91 -0.34 -3.58
CA LYS A 576 42.51 -0.66 -4.97
C LYS A 576 42.38 -2.17 -5.25
N ARG A 577 43.19 -3.02 -4.62
CA ARG A 577 43.10 -4.50 -4.75
C ARG A 577 41.78 -5.11 -4.22
N PHE A 578 41.02 -4.36 -3.42
CA PHE A 578 39.72 -4.76 -2.88
C PHE A 578 38.54 -4.12 -3.63
N ARG A 579 38.81 -3.33 -4.67
CA ARG A 579 37.77 -2.66 -5.49
C ARG A 579 36.69 -3.64 -5.96
N ALA A 580 37.10 -4.74 -6.58
CA ALA A 580 36.19 -5.76 -7.11
C ALA A 580 35.26 -6.35 -6.03
N HIS A 581 35.75 -6.41 -4.78
CA HIS A 581 34.96 -6.93 -3.66
C HIS A 581 33.92 -5.91 -3.19
N THR A 582 34.28 -4.64 -3.07
CA THR A 582 33.31 -3.57 -2.78
C THR A 582 32.26 -3.46 -3.88
N GLU A 583 32.67 -3.54 -5.16
CA GLU A 583 31.76 -3.59 -6.31
C GLU A 583 30.84 -4.82 -6.26
N GLU A 584 31.33 -5.99 -5.84
CA GLU A 584 30.51 -7.21 -5.65
C GLU A 584 29.42 -7.01 -4.59
N VAL A 585 29.77 -6.40 -3.44
CA VAL A 585 28.80 -6.11 -2.36
C VAL A 585 27.74 -5.09 -2.81
N LEU A 586 28.16 -4.01 -3.48
CA LEU A 586 27.23 -3.01 -4.01
C LEU A 586 26.34 -3.60 -5.11
N ALA A 587 26.90 -4.44 -6.00
CA ALA A 587 26.14 -5.12 -7.05
C ALA A 587 25.09 -6.07 -6.48
N ALA A 588 25.44 -6.87 -5.47
CA ALA A 588 24.52 -7.76 -4.79
C ALA A 588 23.35 -7.02 -4.12
N ALA A 589 23.58 -5.76 -3.72
CA ALA A 589 22.55 -4.90 -3.14
C ALA A 589 21.75 -4.08 -4.16
N GLY A 590 22.02 -4.21 -5.47
CA GLY A 590 21.29 -3.50 -6.52
C GLY A 590 22.00 -2.27 -7.10
N VAL A 591 23.29 -2.07 -6.81
CA VAL A 591 24.13 -0.98 -7.35
C VAL A 591 25.31 -1.55 -8.16
N PRO A 592 25.04 -2.23 -9.31
CA PRO A 592 26.07 -3.01 -10.03
C PRO A 592 27.15 -2.20 -10.76
N ASP A 593 26.92 -0.91 -11.05
CA ASP A 593 27.90 -0.04 -11.72
C ASP A 593 28.24 1.21 -10.90
N ALA A 594 28.42 1.02 -9.59
CA ALA A 594 28.91 2.07 -8.71
C ALA A 594 30.20 2.70 -9.28
N THR A 595 30.18 4.02 -9.51
CA THR A 595 31.42 4.76 -9.83
C THR A 595 32.25 4.85 -8.57
N LEU A 596 33.16 3.89 -8.35
CA LEU A 596 33.95 3.77 -7.13
C LEU A 596 35.38 4.32 -7.29
N LEU A 597 35.72 5.30 -6.46
CA LEU A 597 37.05 5.88 -6.30
C LEU A 597 37.76 5.25 -5.10
N CYS A 598 38.88 4.56 -5.34
CA CYS A 598 39.73 4.06 -4.25
C CYS A 598 40.84 5.07 -3.98
N LEU A 599 40.92 5.56 -2.74
CA LEU A 599 41.95 6.50 -2.33
C LEU A 599 43.33 5.81 -2.25
N PRO A 600 44.43 6.48 -2.65
CA PRO A 600 45.78 5.91 -2.57
C PRO A 600 46.24 5.79 -1.10
N GLU A 601 47.11 4.82 -0.81
CA GLU A 601 47.74 4.70 0.51
C GLU A 601 48.87 5.71 0.62
N ASP A 602 48.57 6.90 1.14
CA ASP A 602 49.57 7.92 1.48
C ASP A 602 49.40 8.33 2.95
N SER A 603 50.27 7.81 3.82
CA SER A 603 50.23 8.11 5.26
C SER A 603 50.68 9.54 5.59
N ALA A 604 51.26 10.28 4.63
CA ALA A 604 51.69 11.65 4.82
C ALA A 604 50.58 12.67 4.51
N ARG A 605 49.52 12.26 3.79
CA ARG A 605 48.43 13.13 3.35
C ARG A 605 47.12 12.75 4.04
N SER A 606 46.26 13.75 4.24
CA SER A 606 44.96 13.51 4.87
C SER A 606 43.98 12.85 3.90
N HIS A 607 43.07 12.02 4.42
CA HIS A 607 42.01 11.41 3.60
C HIS A 607 41.16 12.48 2.88
N SER A 608 40.90 13.61 3.52
CA SER A 608 40.11 14.72 2.96
C SER A 608 40.79 15.37 1.75
N GLU A 609 42.11 15.55 1.77
CA GLU A 609 42.89 16.04 0.61
C GLU A 609 42.83 15.07 -0.57
N LEU A 610 43.00 13.76 -0.29
CA LEU A 610 42.98 12.72 -1.31
C LEU A 610 41.58 12.57 -1.95
N THR A 611 40.52 12.72 -1.17
CA THR A 611 39.13 12.70 -1.66
C THR A 611 38.89 13.84 -2.66
N VAL A 612 39.26 15.07 -2.30
CA VAL A 612 39.10 16.24 -3.20
C VAL A 612 39.92 16.07 -4.48
N GLU A 613 41.16 15.60 -4.39
CA GLU A 613 42.00 15.33 -5.55
C GLU A 613 41.36 14.30 -6.49
N LYS A 614 40.87 13.17 -5.95
CA LYS A 614 40.22 12.13 -6.76
C LYS A 614 38.90 12.58 -7.39
N LEU A 615 38.17 13.48 -6.74
CA LEU A 615 36.97 14.08 -7.33
C LEU A 615 37.35 15.00 -8.51
N ARG A 616 38.42 15.79 -8.40
CA ARG A 616 38.91 16.63 -9.52
C ARG A 616 39.32 15.83 -10.74
N GLU A 617 39.87 14.63 -10.56
CA GLU A 617 40.25 13.73 -11.67
C GLU A 617 39.03 13.34 -12.55
N LEU A 618 37.80 13.45 -12.06
CA LEU A 618 36.58 13.18 -12.83
C LEU A 618 36.17 14.34 -13.76
N GLY A 619 36.89 15.45 -13.76
CA GLY A 619 36.63 16.63 -14.59
C GLY A 619 35.64 17.61 -13.95
N ASP A 620 34.93 18.36 -14.79
CA ASP A 620 33.90 19.30 -14.31
C ASP A 620 32.76 18.54 -13.63
N LEU A 621 32.66 18.70 -12.30
CA LEU A 621 31.63 18.12 -11.45
C LEU A 621 30.69 19.19 -10.93
N ASP A 622 29.40 18.94 -11.05
CA ASP A 622 28.38 19.71 -10.34
C ASP A 622 27.97 18.93 -9.06
N VAL A 623 28.77 19.05 -8.00
CA VAL A 623 28.49 18.31 -6.74
C VAL A 623 27.31 18.95 -6.01
N VAL A 624 26.26 18.16 -5.80
CA VAL A 624 25.00 18.58 -5.15
C VAL A 624 25.03 18.29 -3.66
N ALA A 625 25.57 17.15 -3.26
CA ALA A 625 25.63 16.71 -1.87
C ALA A 625 26.81 15.76 -1.62
N VAL A 626 27.30 15.76 -0.40
CA VAL A 626 28.34 14.84 0.11
C VAL A 626 27.85 14.15 1.37
N PHE A 627 27.85 12.81 1.36
CA PHE A 627 27.48 11.95 2.49
C PHE A 627 28.75 11.31 3.04
N ASP A 628 29.10 11.63 4.29
CA ASP A 628 30.30 11.10 4.96
C ASP A 628 30.11 11.14 6.49
N ASP A 629 30.63 10.15 7.20
CA ASP A 629 30.61 10.10 8.67
C ASP A 629 31.63 11.08 9.29
N ALA A 630 32.77 11.29 8.64
CA ALA A 630 33.87 12.14 9.09
C ALA A 630 33.69 13.63 8.74
N LEU A 631 33.75 14.49 9.76
CA LEU A 631 33.59 15.95 9.62
C LEU A 631 34.62 16.57 8.66
N ALA A 632 35.88 16.13 8.74
CA ALA A 632 36.98 16.69 7.95
C ALA A 632 36.77 16.50 6.44
N ASN A 633 36.19 15.37 6.02
CA ASN A 633 35.92 15.09 4.62
C ASN A 633 34.77 15.97 4.10
N ARG A 634 33.68 16.09 4.85
CA ARG A 634 32.55 16.95 4.48
C ARG A 634 32.98 18.40 4.29
N ILE A 635 33.76 18.95 5.23
CA ILE A 635 34.28 20.32 5.14
C ILE A 635 35.18 20.49 3.91
N ALA A 636 36.06 19.54 3.63
CA ALA A 636 36.96 19.64 2.48
C ALA A 636 36.22 19.62 1.14
N VAL A 637 35.24 18.71 0.98
CA VAL A 637 34.43 18.60 -0.24
C VAL A 637 33.53 19.82 -0.40
N THR A 638 32.85 20.29 0.65
CA THR A 638 32.01 21.50 0.56
C THR A 638 32.80 22.77 0.32
N LYS A 639 34.02 22.89 0.88
CA LYS A 639 34.92 24.03 0.59
C LYS A 639 35.34 24.07 -0.88
N GLU A 640 35.62 22.91 -1.47
CA GLU A 640 35.98 22.81 -2.89
C GLU A 640 34.77 23.06 -3.80
N PHE A 641 33.66 22.39 -3.49
CA PHE A 641 32.44 22.43 -4.28
C PHE A 641 31.38 23.25 -3.54
N GLY A 642 31.57 24.58 -3.49
CA GLY A 642 30.88 25.54 -2.61
C GLY A 642 29.33 25.52 -2.56
N GLU A 643 28.65 24.82 -3.47
CA GLU A 643 27.19 24.62 -3.42
C GLU A 643 26.74 23.21 -3.01
N ALA A 644 27.66 22.35 -2.57
CA ALA A 644 27.36 21.00 -2.11
C ALA A 644 26.71 21.04 -0.72
N LEU A 645 25.64 20.26 -0.51
CA LEU A 645 25.04 20.04 0.80
C LEU A 645 25.86 19.01 1.59
N PRO A 646 26.40 19.34 2.78
CA PRO A 646 27.00 18.33 3.65
C PRO A 646 25.90 17.52 4.35
N VAL A 647 26.05 16.20 4.36
CA VAL A 647 25.17 15.27 5.07
C VAL A 647 26.03 14.34 5.93
N ALA A 648 25.78 14.36 7.24
CA ALA A 648 26.43 13.48 8.19
C ALA A 648 25.69 12.14 8.25
N VAL A 649 26.42 11.03 8.14
CA VAL A 649 25.86 9.68 8.29
C VAL A 649 26.24 9.12 9.65
N GLU A 650 25.24 8.85 10.48
CA GLU A 650 25.38 8.40 11.86
C GLU A 650 24.63 7.07 12.04
N ILE A 651 25.32 5.95 11.86
CA ILE A 651 24.71 4.62 11.92
C ILE A 651 24.30 4.30 13.37
N PRO A 652 23.02 3.93 13.61
CA PRO A 652 22.54 3.59 14.94
C PRO A 652 23.36 2.47 15.60
N GLY A 653 23.67 2.64 16.89
CA GLY A 653 24.47 1.70 17.66
C GLY A 653 25.98 1.78 17.42
N LEU A 654 26.47 2.65 16.52
CA LEU A 654 27.90 2.94 16.37
C LEU A 654 28.26 4.26 17.04
N ALA A 655 29.45 4.35 17.61
CA ALA A 655 29.97 5.62 18.12
C ALA A 655 30.31 6.58 16.98
N VAL A 656 29.89 7.83 17.14
CA VAL A 656 30.05 8.93 16.17
C VAL A 656 30.95 10.02 16.72
N GLU A 657 31.46 10.92 15.87
CA GLU A 657 32.41 11.96 16.28
C GLU A 657 31.81 13.03 17.21
N ARG A 658 30.50 13.28 17.14
CA ARG A 658 29.79 14.20 18.05
C ARG A 658 29.21 13.46 19.25
N LEU A 659 29.03 14.17 20.36
CA LEU A 659 28.17 13.68 21.44
C LEU A 659 26.70 13.85 21.05
N PRO A 660 25.78 12.95 21.48
CA PRO A 660 24.37 12.95 21.07
C PRO A 660 23.66 14.30 21.24
N ASP A 661 23.98 15.05 22.30
CA ASP A 661 23.33 16.33 22.64
C ASP A 661 23.97 17.56 21.96
N ARG A 662 25.01 17.37 21.14
CA ARG A 662 25.69 18.46 20.45
C ARG A 662 25.25 18.56 19.00
N PRO A 663 25.03 19.78 18.46
CA PRO A 663 24.76 19.96 17.04
C PRO A 663 25.99 19.55 16.20
N VAL A 664 25.74 19.20 14.94
CA VAL A 664 26.84 18.92 14.00
C VAL A 664 27.59 20.22 13.71
N ALA A 665 28.92 20.20 13.83
CA ALA A 665 29.76 21.40 13.80
C ALA A 665 29.74 22.16 12.45
N ASP A 666 29.47 21.47 11.34
CA ASP A 666 29.35 22.03 9.99
C ASP A 666 27.89 22.37 9.60
N GLY A 667 26.93 22.19 10.52
CA GLY A 667 25.50 22.40 10.26
C GLY A 667 24.90 21.37 9.29
N ALA A 668 25.57 20.24 9.05
CA ALA A 668 25.08 19.20 8.16
C ALA A 668 23.75 18.60 8.66
N GLY A 669 22.89 18.22 7.71
CA GLY A 669 21.77 17.34 8.02
C GLY A 669 22.28 15.97 8.45
N VAL A 670 21.63 15.33 9.42
CA VAL A 670 22.01 14.00 9.92
C VAL A 670 21.05 12.95 9.38
N ILE A 671 21.61 11.86 8.89
CA ILE A 671 20.86 10.66 8.52
C ILE A 671 21.47 9.43 9.20
N ALA A 672 20.64 8.44 9.51
CA ALA A 672 21.06 7.12 9.96
C ALA A 672 21.11 6.12 8.80
N THR A 673 20.13 6.20 7.92
CA THR A 673 19.97 5.35 6.74
C THR A 673 19.66 6.20 5.51
N PHE A 674 19.70 5.61 4.32
CA PHE A 674 19.30 6.25 3.06
C PHE A 674 17.80 6.06 2.75
N GLU A 675 17.01 5.67 3.73
CA GLU A 675 15.58 5.45 3.55
C GLU A 675 14.81 6.76 3.65
N THR A 676 13.87 6.95 2.72
CA THR A 676 12.83 7.99 2.77
C THR A 676 11.50 7.35 3.10
N THR A 677 10.62 8.11 3.74
CA THR A 677 9.29 7.62 4.08
C THR A 677 8.45 7.52 2.80
N PRO A 678 7.84 6.37 2.47
CA PRO A 678 6.97 6.26 1.29
C PRO A 678 5.69 7.09 1.43
N ARG A 679 5.35 7.52 2.66
CA ARG A 679 4.15 8.29 3.01
C ARG A 679 4.55 9.65 3.59
N PRO A 680 4.09 10.78 3.02
CA PRO A 680 4.35 12.08 3.61
C PRO A 680 3.50 12.27 4.89
N GLY A 681 4.11 12.12 6.07
CA GLY A 681 3.59 12.44 7.40
C GLY A 681 2.23 11.81 7.77
N ALA A 682 2.24 10.80 8.65
CA ALA A 682 1.07 10.02 9.08
C ALA A 682 -0.11 10.82 9.69
N ARG A 683 0.09 12.10 10.02
CA ARG A 683 -0.95 12.97 10.63
C ARG A 683 -2.00 13.49 9.65
N VAL A 684 -1.87 13.26 8.35
CA VAL A 684 -2.81 13.81 7.36
C VAL A 684 -3.45 12.65 6.60
N GLY A 685 -4.78 12.62 6.58
CA GLY A 685 -5.60 11.59 5.94
C GLY A 685 -5.29 11.37 4.44
N PRO A 686 -6.07 10.54 3.74
CA PRO A 686 -5.76 10.04 2.39
C PRO A 686 -5.26 11.12 1.42
N ARG A 687 -4.17 10.87 0.68
CA ARG A 687 -3.59 11.80 -0.29
C ARG A 687 -3.32 11.13 -1.64
N LEU A 688 -3.22 11.94 -2.69
CA LEU A 688 -2.71 11.49 -3.98
C LEU A 688 -1.19 11.53 -3.99
N SER A 689 -0.54 10.62 -4.71
CA SER A 689 0.92 10.59 -4.84
C SER A 689 1.49 11.83 -5.54
N ASN A 690 0.72 12.39 -6.49
CA ASN A 690 1.16 13.43 -7.44
C ASN A 690 2.38 13.04 -8.30
N THR A 691 2.74 11.76 -8.36
CA THR A 691 3.84 11.24 -9.17
C THR A 691 3.49 11.19 -10.66
N HIS A 692 4.51 11.20 -11.53
CA HIS A 692 4.35 11.11 -12.99
C HIS A 692 4.56 9.69 -13.54
N SER A 693 5.32 8.86 -12.82
CA SER A 693 5.64 7.48 -13.20
C SER A 693 5.52 6.54 -12.00
N LEU A 694 5.32 5.26 -12.27
CA LEU A 694 5.43 4.23 -11.23
C LEU A 694 6.87 4.10 -10.70
N GLU A 695 7.87 4.58 -11.44
CA GLU A 695 9.29 4.60 -11.03
C GLU A 695 9.52 5.48 -9.79
N GLU A 696 8.77 6.58 -9.68
CA GLU A 696 8.83 7.51 -8.55
C GLU A 696 8.19 6.94 -7.27
N LEU A 697 7.48 5.81 -7.37
CA LEU A 697 6.91 5.12 -6.22
C LEU A 697 7.83 4.01 -5.73
N GLN A 698 7.98 3.92 -4.42
CA GLN A 698 8.57 2.75 -3.76
C GLN A 698 7.55 1.60 -3.72
N ILE A 699 7.26 0.99 -4.87
CA ILE A 699 6.17 0.00 -5.05
C ILE A 699 6.25 -1.12 -4.00
N GLY A 700 7.44 -1.62 -3.68
CA GLY A 700 7.65 -2.67 -2.67
C GLY A 700 7.29 -2.27 -1.24
N ALA A 701 7.20 -0.98 -0.94
CA ALA A 701 6.83 -0.43 0.36
C ALA A 701 5.34 -0.05 0.47
N LEU A 702 4.59 -0.09 -0.65
CA LEU A 702 3.18 0.29 -0.68
C LEU A 702 2.27 -0.86 -0.26
N ARG A 703 1.25 -0.53 0.54
CA ARG A 703 0.24 -1.50 0.99
C ARG A 703 -0.75 -1.81 -0.13
N ARG A 704 -1.10 -3.09 -0.23
CA ARG A 704 -2.09 -3.59 -1.21
C ARG A 704 -3.53 -3.39 -0.76
N ASN A 705 -3.74 -3.32 0.56
CA ASN A 705 -5.02 -3.12 1.24
C ASN A 705 -6.21 -3.87 0.61
N ARG A 706 -6.08 -5.19 0.44
CA ARG A 706 -7.07 -6.03 -0.27
C ARG A 706 -8.48 -5.91 0.31
N LEU A 707 -8.58 -5.81 1.63
CA LEU A 707 -9.84 -5.73 2.35
C LEU A 707 -10.62 -4.44 2.02
N ALA A 708 -9.97 -3.37 1.55
CA ALA A 708 -10.65 -2.13 1.14
C ALA A 708 -11.72 -2.35 0.06
N GLN A 709 -11.59 -3.39 -0.77
CA GLN A 709 -12.60 -3.74 -1.77
C GLN A 709 -13.95 -4.16 -1.16
N ARG A 710 -13.96 -4.66 0.08
CA ARG A 710 -15.20 -5.04 0.80
C ARG A 710 -15.94 -3.82 1.37
N TRP A 711 -15.26 -2.69 1.40
CA TRP A 711 -15.78 -1.41 1.87
C TRP A 711 -16.13 -0.48 0.70
N ALA A 712 -16.46 -1.09 -0.44
CA ALA A 712 -16.83 -0.38 -1.64
C ALA A 712 -18.15 0.38 -1.47
N VAL A 713 -18.22 1.56 -2.07
CA VAL A 713 -19.48 2.28 -2.27
C VAL A 713 -20.10 1.76 -3.57
N HIS A 714 -21.42 1.49 -3.57
CA HIS A 714 -22.15 1.33 -4.83
C HIS A 714 -23.19 2.43 -4.97
N LEU A 715 -23.00 3.27 -5.98
CA LEU A 715 -23.90 4.36 -6.29
C LEU A 715 -25.14 3.84 -7.01
N THR A 716 -26.27 4.47 -6.73
CA THR A 716 -27.45 4.43 -7.58
C THR A 716 -27.21 5.22 -8.87
N ALA A 717 -28.11 5.06 -9.84
CA ALA A 717 -28.08 5.88 -11.05
C ALA A 717 -28.23 7.38 -10.71
N ARG A 718 -29.12 7.72 -9.78
CA ARG A 718 -29.35 9.11 -9.34
C ARG A 718 -28.09 9.73 -8.74
N GLU A 719 -27.43 9.04 -7.81
CA GLU A 719 -26.19 9.54 -7.18
C GLU A 719 -25.07 9.67 -8.22
N THR A 720 -24.95 8.71 -9.14
CA THR A 720 -23.99 8.80 -10.25
C THR A 720 -24.21 10.05 -11.09
N TYR A 721 -25.43 10.28 -11.57
CA TYR A 721 -25.73 11.44 -12.40
C TYR A 721 -25.58 12.75 -11.64
N SER A 722 -25.90 12.79 -10.34
CA SER A 722 -25.65 13.96 -9.50
C SER A 722 -24.18 14.37 -9.43
N ILE A 723 -23.25 13.40 -9.32
CA ILE A 723 -21.81 13.67 -9.38
C ILE A 723 -21.41 14.21 -10.76
N VAL A 724 -21.90 13.59 -11.84
CA VAL A 724 -21.64 14.04 -13.21
C VAL A 724 -22.14 15.48 -13.41
N ASP A 725 -23.38 15.76 -13.02
CA ASP A 725 -24.00 17.08 -13.14
C ASP A 725 -23.23 18.14 -12.35
N SER A 726 -22.75 17.82 -11.14
CA SER A 726 -21.93 18.75 -10.36
C SER A 726 -20.61 19.09 -11.07
N VAL A 727 -19.93 18.08 -11.63
CA VAL A 727 -18.70 18.27 -12.42
C VAL A 727 -18.96 19.13 -13.66
N LEU A 728 -20.05 18.87 -14.40
CA LEU A 728 -20.41 19.62 -15.60
C LEU A 728 -20.82 21.06 -15.27
N ALA A 729 -21.60 21.27 -14.21
CA ALA A 729 -21.99 22.60 -13.77
C ALA A 729 -20.77 23.44 -13.35
N ASP A 730 -19.78 22.84 -12.68
CA ASP A 730 -18.53 23.51 -12.37
C ASP A 730 -17.72 23.85 -13.63
N ALA A 731 -17.60 22.91 -14.57
CA ALA A 731 -16.95 23.13 -15.86
C ALA A 731 -17.60 24.30 -16.62
N ASP A 732 -18.93 24.32 -16.75
CA ASP A 732 -19.68 25.37 -17.44
C ASP A 732 -19.55 26.73 -16.75
N ARG A 733 -19.59 26.79 -15.41
CA ARG A 733 -19.36 28.04 -14.65
C ARG A 733 -17.96 28.60 -14.91
N ALA A 734 -16.93 27.76 -14.96
CA ALA A 734 -15.57 28.22 -15.22
C ALA A 734 -15.34 28.61 -16.68
N ALA A 735 -15.95 27.88 -17.61
CA ALA A 735 -15.97 28.25 -19.02
C ALA A 735 -16.58 29.64 -19.21
N ALA A 736 -17.75 29.89 -18.59
CA ALA A 736 -18.42 31.18 -18.67
C ALA A 736 -17.59 32.33 -18.08
N ARG A 737 -16.92 32.12 -16.93
CA ARG A 737 -15.98 33.11 -16.37
C ARG A 737 -14.80 33.39 -17.32
N THR A 738 -14.26 32.34 -17.92
CA THR A 738 -13.11 32.45 -18.84
C THR A 738 -13.49 33.18 -20.12
N GLY A 739 -14.62 32.80 -20.72
CA GLY A 739 -15.18 33.41 -21.92
C GLY A 739 -15.52 34.88 -21.71
N ARG A 740 -16.28 35.23 -20.66
CA ARG A 740 -16.60 36.64 -20.33
C ARG A 740 -15.34 37.47 -20.10
N GLY A 741 -14.36 36.92 -19.39
CA GLY A 741 -13.08 37.60 -19.16
C GLY A 741 -12.32 37.87 -20.45
N ALA A 742 -12.39 36.97 -21.44
CA ALA A 742 -11.79 37.18 -22.76
C ALA A 742 -12.58 38.21 -23.57
N VAL A 743 -13.90 38.09 -23.66
CA VAL A 743 -14.78 39.04 -24.36
C VAL A 743 -14.55 40.47 -23.87
N ALA A 744 -14.58 40.68 -22.55
CA ALA A 744 -14.34 41.99 -21.95
C ALA A 744 -12.92 42.51 -22.21
N LYS A 745 -11.90 41.63 -22.11
CA LYS A 745 -10.50 42.04 -22.32
C LYS A 745 -10.21 42.52 -23.73
N PHE A 746 -10.87 41.93 -24.73
CA PHE A 746 -10.62 42.22 -26.15
C PHE A 746 -11.73 43.07 -26.81
N GLY A 747 -12.70 43.56 -26.03
CA GLY A 747 -13.77 44.45 -26.52
C GLY A 747 -14.64 43.83 -27.62
N LEU A 748 -14.92 42.53 -27.52
CA LEU A 748 -15.65 41.79 -28.58
C LEU A 748 -17.14 42.13 -28.65
N ASP A 749 -17.71 42.73 -27.59
CA ASP A 749 -19.10 43.17 -27.55
C ASP A 749 -19.31 44.49 -28.31
N GLU A 750 -18.26 45.30 -28.47
CA GLU A 750 -18.31 46.61 -29.15
C GLU A 750 -17.97 46.48 -30.64
N GLN A 751 -16.91 45.73 -30.95
CA GLN A 751 -16.40 45.61 -32.31
C GLN A 751 -15.75 44.24 -32.50
N ARG A 752 -16.29 43.44 -33.42
CA ARG A 752 -15.83 42.08 -33.70
C ARG A 752 -15.10 42.05 -35.04
N ASP A 753 -13.78 42.06 -34.99
CA ASP A 753 -12.91 41.76 -36.13
C ASP A 753 -12.14 40.45 -35.89
N ASP A 754 -11.67 39.83 -36.97
CA ASP A 754 -11.01 38.51 -36.92
C ASP A 754 -9.73 38.53 -36.06
N GLU A 755 -8.98 39.63 -36.05
CA GLU A 755 -7.73 39.76 -35.28
C GLU A 755 -8.00 39.78 -33.77
N ARG A 756 -9.03 40.50 -33.33
CA ARG A 756 -9.48 40.50 -31.92
C ARG A 756 -10.01 39.12 -31.52
N VAL A 757 -10.74 38.45 -32.40
CA VAL A 757 -11.23 37.08 -32.16
C VAL A 757 -10.05 36.12 -32.01
N LEU A 758 -9.05 36.15 -32.90
CA LEU A 758 -7.86 35.32 -32.82
C LEU A 758 -7.04 35.59 -31.55
N ALA A 759 -6.87 36.85 -31.16
CA ALA A 759 -6.21 37.21 -29.90
C ALA A 759 -6.97 36.71 -28.66
N ALA A 760 -8.30 36.79 -28.67
CA ALA A 760 -9.15 36.26 -27.61
C ALA A 760 -9.11 34.73 -27.53
N LEU A 761 -9.13 34.05 -28.68
CA LEU A 761 -8.96 32.59 -28.77
C LEU A 761 -7.62 32.16 -28.18
N HIS A 762 -6.51 32.83 -28.54
CA HIS A 762 -5.19 32.55 -27.96
C HIS A 762 -5.18 32.74 -26.45
N HIS A 763 -5.83 33.79 -25.97
CA HIS A 763 -5.98 34.03 -24.54
C HIS A 763 -6.70 32.88 -23.82
N VAL A 764 -7.80 32.38 -24.40
CA VAL A 764 -8.58 31.26 -23.87
C VAL A 764 -7.75 29.97 -23.87
N PHE A 765 -7.20 29.57 -25.02
CA PHE A 765 -6.40 28.33 -25.14
C PHE A 765 -5.21 28.29 -24.19
N THR A 766 -4.57 29.44 -23.95
CA THR A 766 -3.37 29.53 -23.10
C THR A 766 -3.67 29.83 -21.63
N ARG A 767 -4.92 29.70 -21.18
CA ARG A 767 -5.26 29.78 -19.74
C ARG A 767 -4.64 28.61 -18.97
N LYS A 768 -4.22 28.87 -17.73
CA LYS A 768 -3.61 27.88 -16.83
C LYS A 768 -4.44 26.60 -16.64
N GLN A 769 -5.77 26.67 -16.81
CA GLN A 769 -6.63 25.49 -16.72
C GLN A 769 -6.53 24.57 -17.95
N PHE A 770 -6.13 25.05 -19.13
CA PHE A 770 -6.02 24.23 -20.33
C PHE A 770 -4.58 23.93 -20.70
N ILE A 771 -3.68 24.90 -20.53
CA ILE A 771 -2.29 24.75 -20.98
C ILE A 771 -1.47 23.85 -20.05
N LYS A 772 -0.67 22.98 -20.66
CA LYS A 772 0.42 22.22 -20.03
C LYS A 772 1.75 22.75 -20.57
N GLY A 773 2.64 23.17 -19.67
CA GLY A 773 3.94 23.73 -20.05
C GLY A 773 3.91 25.24 -20.33
N SER A 774 4.94 25.74 -21.02
CA SER A 774 5.13 27.18 -21.27
C SER A 774 4.22 27.71 -22.38
N ARG A 775 3.71 28.93 -22.21
CA ARG A 775 2.98 29.67 -23.27
C ARG A 775 3.84 29.95 -24.50
N SER A 776 5.17 29.95 -24.36
CA SER A 776 6.09 30.13 -25.48
C SER A 776 6.05 28.99 -26.51
N ASN A 777 5.47 27.84 -26.15
CA ASN A 777 5.35 26.68 -27.04
C ASN A 777 4.19 26.80 -28.02
N TYR A 778 3.22 27.69 -27.76
CA TYR A 778 2.08 27.94 -28.63
C TYR A 778 1.75 29.44 -28.65
N GLN A 779 2.31 30.12 -29.64
CA GLN A 779 2.25 31.57 -29.81
C GLN A 779 1.02 31.98 -30.61
N LEU A 780 0.74 33.29 -30.63
CA LEU A 780 -0.38 33.81 -31.43
C LEU A 780 -0.20 33.51 -32.92
N ALA A 781 1.04 33.55 -33.42
CA ALA A 781 1.35 33.19 -34.81
C ALA A 781 0.98 31.73 -35.14
N ASP A 782 1.22 30.80 -34.22
CA ASP A 782 0.82 29.40 -34.37
C ASP A 782 -0.71 29.29 -34.47
N LEU A 783 -1.43 29.98 -33.58
CA LEU A 783 -2.89 30.00 -33.63
C LEU A 783 -3.44 30.62 -34.91
N ARG A 784 -2.79 31.68 -35.45
CA ARG A 784 -3.22 32.25 -36.73
C ARG A 784 -3.12 31.20 -37.84
N ALA A 785 -1.99 30.51 -37.97
CA ALA A 785 -1.81 29.44 -38.95
C ALA A 785 -2.87 28.33 -38.79
N ASP A 786 -3.20 27.99 -37.56
CA ASP A 786 -4.10 26.90 -37.22
C ASP A 786 -5.59 27.24 -37.41
N ALA A 787 -6.01 28.46 -37.07
CA ALA A 787 -7.44 28.81 -36.92
C ALA A 787 -7.93 29.94 -37.85
N GLU A 788 -7.07 30.83 -38.35
CA GLU A 788 -7.49 32.00 -39.16
C GLU A 788 -8.34 31.62 -40.38
N PRO A 789 -8.00 30.57 -41.17
CA PRO A 789 -8.84 30.20 -42.32
C PRO A 789 -10.25 29.73 -41.91
N LEU A 790 -10.39 29.12 -40.73
CA LEU A 790 -11.67 28.65 -40.20
C LEU A 790 -12.49 29.82 -39.64
N VAL A 791 -11.83 30.74 -38.91
CA VAL A 791 -12.45 31.96 -38.38
C VAL A 791 -13.06 32.79 -39.51
N ARG A 792 -12.29 33.05 -40.58
CA ARG A 792 -12.75 33.79 -41.77
C ARG A 792 -13.96 33.16 -42.46
N ARG A 793 -14.07 31.83 -42.43
CA ARG A 793 -15.18 31.08 -43.02
C ARG A 793 -16.38 30.91 -42.08
N GLY A 794 -16.29 31.36 -40.83
CA GLY A 794 -17.34 31.12 -39.83
C GLY A 794 -17.50 29.64 -39.46
N GLU A 795 -16.46 28.82 -39.65
CA GLU A 795 -16.48 27.38 -39.41
C GLU A 795 -15.94 27.03 -38.02
N PRO A 796 -16.45 25.98 -37.35
CA PRO A 796 -15.87 25.49 -36.10
C PRO A 796 -14.37 25.20 -36.25
N ILE A 797 -13.58 25.59 -35.26
CA ILE A 797 -12.13 25.35 -35.26
C ILE A 797 -11.89 23.86 -35.01
N ASP A 798 -11.19 23.19 -35.93
CA ASP A 798 -10.79 21.79 -35.76
C ASP A 798 -9.71 21.70 -34.67
N VAL A 799 -9.95 20.83 -33.69
CA VAL A 799 -9.04 20.53 -32.59
C VAL A 799 -8.70 19.06 -32.66
N VAL A 800 -7.42 18.73 -32.84
CA VAL A 800 -6.97 17.34 -32.98
C VAL A 800 -6.15 16.93 -31.78
N LEU A 801 -6.47 15.76 -31.23
CA LEU A 801 -5.75 15.18 -30.11
C LEU A 801 -5.48 13.69 -30.34
N LEU A 802 -4.23 13.29 -30.12
CA LEU A 802 -3.78 11.88 -30.16
C LEU A 802 -3.72 11.34 -28.74
N GLY A 803 -4.52 10.32 -28.44
CA GLY A 803 -4.56 9.73 -27.10
C GLY A 803 -5.75 8.82 -26.87
N PHE A 804 -6.03 8.51 -25.60
CA PHE A 804 -7.07 7.55 -25.22
C PHE A 804 -6.93 6.16 -25.92
N PRO A 805 -5.74 5.52 -25.91
CA PRO A 805 -5.52 4.25 -26.59
C PRO A 805 -6.37 3.12 -26.01
N VAL A 806 -6.17 2.90 -24.70
CA VAL A 806 -6.80 1.92 -23.80
C VAL A 806 -6.38 2.29 -22.37
N LYS A 807 -7.14 1.83 -21.37
CA LYS A 807 -6.74 1.94 -19.96
C LYS A 807 -5.53 1.04 -19.67
N GLN A 808 -4.52 1.55 -18.97
CA GLN A 808 -3.28 0.81 -18.68
C GLN A 808 -3.41 -0.10 -17.44
N CYS A 809 -4.28 -1.11 -17.50
CA CYS A 809 -4.59 -1.97 -16.34
C CYS A 809 -3.85 -3.32 -16.29
N LEU A 810 -2.87 -3.55 -17.18
CA LEU A 810 -2.27 -4.88 -17.39
C LEU A 810 -1.53 -5.42 -16.15
N ASN A 811 -0.95 -4.54 -15.33
CA ASN A 811 -0.27 -4.89 -14.09
C ASN A 811 -1.12 -4.60 -12.83
N ARG A 812 -2.34 -4.06 -12.97
CA ARG A 812 -3.20 -3.58 -11.86
C ARG A 812 -2.59 -2.52 -10.92
N LEU A 813 -1.30 -2.20 -11.02
CA LEU A 813 -0.64 -1.13 -10.27
C LEU A 813 -1.09 0.25 -10.75
N LYS A 814 -1.21 0.42 -12.08
CA LYS A 814 -1.58 1.71 -12.68
C LYS A 814 -3.07 1.99 -12.60
N ALA A 815 -3.89 1.09 -13.18
CA ALA A 815 -5.33 1.28 -13.29
C ALA A 815 -6.13 0.10 -12.76
N ALA A 816 -7.26 0.40 -12.11
CA ALA A 816 -8.13 -0.59 -11.47
C ALA A 816 -8.92 -1.47 -12.47
N GLY A 817 -9.06 -1.08 -13.74
CA GLY A 817 -9.73 -1.90 -14.76
C GLY A 817 -9.50 -1.41 -16.21
N PRO A 818 -9.98 -2.14 -17.23
CA PRO A 818 -9.67 -1.87 -18.63
C PRO A 818 -10.53 -0.78 -19.30
N LEU A 819 -11.67 -0.38 -18.71
CA LEU A 819 -12.60 0.58 -19.31
C LEU A 819 -12.30 2.03 -18.86
N PRO A 820 -12.70 3.06 -19.65
CA PRO A 820 -12.70 4.45 -19.21
C PRO A 820 -13.47 4.60 -17.88
N ASP A 821 -12.90 5.35 -16.94
CA ASP A 821 -13.48 5.59 -15.62
C ASP A 821 -13.73 7.10 -15.40
N LEU A 822 -13.93 7.54 -14.15
CA LEU A 822 -14.15 8.95 -13.82
C LEU A 822 -13.04 9.87 -14.35
N ALA A 823 -11.80 9.39 -14.50
CA ALA A 823 -10.71 10.21 -15.06
C ALA A 823 -10.97 10.57 -16.52
N GLU A 824 -11.39 9.61 -17.35
CA GLU A 824 -11.73 9.88 -18.75
C GLU A 824 -12.95 10.79 -18.87
N LEU A 825 -13.97 10.58 -18.03
CA LEU A 825 -15.14 11.45 -17.98
C LEU A 825 -14.75 12.90 -17.62
N GLY A 826 -13.87 13.08 -16.62
CA GLY A 826 -13.32 14.38 -16.27
C GLY A 826 -12.50 15.01 -17.41
N GLY A 827 -11.76 14.19 -18.16
CA GLY A 827 -11.07 14.62 -19.38
C GLY A 827 -12.03 15.13 -20.46
N MET A 828 -13.17 14.44 -20.68
CA MET A 828 -14.21 14.91 -21.62
C MET A 828 -14.89 16.20 -21.12
N ALA A 829 -15.15 16.30 -19.81
CA ALA A 829 -15.69 17.51 -19.20
C ALA A 829 -14.75 18.72 -19.35
N ARG A 830 -13.41 18.51 -19.35
CA ARG A 830 -12.43 19.58 -19.66
C ARG A 830 -12.50 20.02 -21.13
N LEU A 831 -12.75 19.11 -22.07
CA LEU A 831 -12.98 19.48 -23.48
C LEU A 831 -14.27 20.29 -23.64
N ARG A 832 -15.35 19.93 -22.93
CA ARG A 832 -16.57 20.75 -22.84
C ARG A 832 -16.28 22.15 -22.28
N GLU A 833 -15.53 22.24 -21.18
CA GLU A 833 -15.13 23.52 -20.57
C GLU A 833 -14.42 24.43 -21.59
N MET A 834 -13.48 23.86 -22.36
CA MET A 834 -12.76 24.57 -23.41
C MET A 834 -13.67 25.00 -24.56
N HIS A 835 -14.53 24.10 -25.06
CA HIS A 835 -15.49 24.42 -26.11
C HIS A 835 -16.41 25.57 -25.71
N ARG A 836 -17.01 25.51 -24.51
CA ARG A 836 -17.90 26.57 -24.01
C ARG A 836 -17.17 27.90 -23.81
N ALA A 837 -15.92 27.88 -23.34
CA ALA A 837 -15.12 29.10 -23.20
C ALA A 837 -14.80 29.73 -24.57
N VAL A 838 -14.50 28.89 -25.56
CA VAL A 838 -14.26 29.34 -26.95
C VAL A 838 -15.55 29.85 -27.59
N SER A 839 -16.68 29.17 -27.42
CA SER A 839 -17.97 29.60 -27.99
C SER A 839 -18.42 30.98 -27.52
N ALA A 840 -17.98 31.43 -26.35
CA ALA A 840 -18.23 32.79 -25.89
C ALA A 840 -17.50 33.85 -26.74
N VAL A 841 -16.28 33.55 -27.23
CA VAL A 841 -15.48 34.48 -28.07
C VAL A 841 -15.66 34.23 -29.57
N TYR A 842 -16.05 33.02 -29.96
CA TYR A 842 -16.26 32.58 -31.34
C TYR A 842 -17.43 31.59 -31.42
N PRO A 843 -18.65 32.02 -31.81
CA PRO A 843 -19.88 31.25 -31.66
C PRO A 843 -19.87 29.88 -32.35
N PRO A 844 -19.27 29.70 -33.55
CA PRO A 844 -19.17 28.37 -34.18
C PRO A 844 -18.44 27.34 -33.31
N GLY A 845 -17.57 27.79 -32.40
CA GLY A 845 -16.95 26.97 -31.38
C GLY A 845 -15.86 26.05 -31.92
N LEU A 846 -15.77 24.86 -31.32
CA LEU A 846 -14.75 23.84 -31.63
C LEU A 846 -15.39 22.57 -32.20
N ARG A 847 -14.63 21.86 -33.04
CA ARG A 847 -14.88 20.48 -33.45
C ARG A 847 -13.68 19.61 -33.04
N PHE A 848 -13.90 18.60 -32.22
CA PHE A 848 -12.85 17.73 -31.71
C PHE A 848 -12.68 16.46 -32.56
N HIS A 849 -11.43 16.11 -32.87
CA HIS A 849 -11.04 14.85 -33.46
C HIS A 849 -10.11 14.11 -32.49
N ILE A 850 -10.67 13.14 -31.76
CA ILE A 850 -9.96 12.24 -30.86
C ILE A 850 -9.44 11.05 -31.67
N LEU A 851 -8.15 11.09 -31.97
CA LEU A 851 -7.44 10.04 -32.69
C LEU A 851 -6.92 9.04 -31.67
N THR A 852 -7.57 7.88 -31.59
CA THR A 852 -7.14 6.79 -30.71
C THR A 852 -6.02 5.97 -31.37
N ASP A 853 -4.99 5.66 -30.58
CA ASP A 853 -3.77 4.98 -31.02
C ASP A 853 -3.65 3.55 -30.46
N GLY A 854 -4.80 2.98 -30.06
CA GLY A 854 -4.89 1.71 -29.33
C GLY A 854 -4.15 0.54 -29.98
N ARG A 855 -4.13 0.49 -31.31
CA ARG A 855 -3.44 -0.53 -32.15
C ARG A 855 -2.25 0.01 -32.93
N HIS A 856 -2.09 1.34 -32.96
CA HIS A 856 -1.21 2.04 -33.88
C HIS A 856 0.28 1.84 -33.54
N PHE A 857 0.65 2.06 -32.27
CA PHE A 857 2.02 1.85 -31.77
C PHE A 857 2.25 0.42 -31.25
N ARG A 858 1.19 -0.27 -30.83
CA ARG A 858 1.26 -1.61 -30.21
C ARG A 858 0.10 -2.47 -30.69
N THR A 859 0.37 -3.71 -31.08
CA THR A 859 -0.72 -4.66 -31.37
C THR A 859 -1.47 -4.97 -30.08
N ARG A 860 -2.77 -4.67 -30.06
CA ARG A 860 -3.70 -5.02 -29.00
C ARG A 860 -4.93 -5.71 -29.59
N PRO A 861 -5.61 -6.60 -28.84
CA PRO A 861 -6.87 -7.20 -29.28
C PRO A 861 -7.92 -6.13 -29.59
N ALA A 862 -8.61 -6.28 -30.73
CA ALA A 862 -9.66 -5.35 -31.15
C ALA A 862 -10.77 -5.22 -30.08
N SER A 863 -11.14 -6.33 -29.43
CA SER A 863 -12.16 -6.33 -28.38
C SER A 863 -11.88 -5.34 -27.25
N ILE A 864 -10.61 -5.14 -26.87
CA ILE A 864 -10.24 -4.19 -25.80
C ILE A 864 -10.34 -2.76 -26.31
N THR A 865 -9.82 -2.49 -27.52
CA THR A 865 -9.85 -1.13 -28.10
C THR A 865 -11.26 -0.70 -28.42
N ASP A 866 -12.10 -1.61 -28.94
CA ASP A 866 -13.48 -1.34 -29.33
C ASP A 866 -14.36 -1.09 -28.09
N ALA A 867 -14.17 -1.88 -27.02
CA ALA A 867 -14.85 -1.66 -25.75
C ALA A 867 -14.47 -0.30 -25.13
N TYR A 868 -13.18 0.05 -25.16
CA TYR A 868 -12.69 1.33 -24.64
C TYR A 868 -13.23 2.51 -25.45
N GLN A 869 -13.15 2.46 -26.78
CA GLN A 869 -13.69 3.52 -27.66
C GLN A 869 -15.20 3.69 -27.52
N ARG A 870 -15.97 2.59 -27.44
CA ARG A 870 -17.42 2.65 -27.24
C ARG A 870 -17.76 3.40 -25.96
N LYS A 871 -17.09 3.06 -24.86
CA LYS A 871 -17.31 3.72 -23.58
C LYS A 871 -16.87 5.19 -23.58
N LEU A 872 -15.81 5.52 -24.32
CA LEU A 872 -15.39 6.90 -24.50
C LEU A 872 -16.44 7.73 -25.25
N ARG A 873 -17.07 7.18 -26.30
CA ARG A 873 -18.18 7.82 -27.00
C ARG A 873 -19.38 8.05 -26.08
N GLU A 874 -19.74 7.06 -25.27
CA GLU A 874 -20.79 7.23 -24.25
C GLU A 874 -20.49 8.39 -23.29
N TYR A 875 -19.22 8.58 -22.88
CA TYR A 875 -18.84 9.71 -22.04
C TYR A 875 -18.83 11.05 -22.78
N VAL A 876 -18.45 11.07 -24.05
CA VAL A 876 -18.54 12.26 -24.91
C VAL A 876 -20.02 12.72 -25.04
N ASP A 877 -20.94 11.78 -25.23
CA ASP A 877 -22.38 12.04 -25.28
C ASP A 877 -22.89 12.52 -23.91
N LEU A 878 -22.49 11.84 -22.84
CA LEU A 878 -22.90 12.18 -21.47
C LEU A 878 -22.46 13.58 -21.04
N VAL A 879 -21.27 14.04 -21.45
CA VAL A 879 -20.84 15.43 -21.19
C VAL A 879 -21.43 16.43 -22.19
N GLY A 880 -22.24 15.99 -23.16
CA GLY A 880 -22.97 16.84 -24.10
C GLY A 880 -22.10 17.54 -25.14
N ILE A 881 -21.09 16.85 -25.68
CA ILE A 881 -20.26 17.33 -26.82
C ILE A 881 -20.20 16.32 -27.97
N GLY A 882 -21.12 15.35 -28.01
CA GLY A 882 -21.19 14.29 -29.03
C GLY A 882 -21.36 14.79 -30.46
N ASP A 883 -22.18 15.83 -30.68
CA ASP A 883 -22.37 16.46 -31.98
C ASP A 883 -21.11 17.19 -32.50
N ARG A 884 -20.14 17.43 -31.62
CA ARG A 884 -18.89 18.15 -31.92
C ARG A 884 -17.64 17.28 -31.88
N THR A 885 -17.75 15.99 -31.56
CA THR A 885 -16.58 15.16 -31.26
C THR A 885 -16.61 13.85 -32.05
N ALA A 886 -15.56 13.63 -32.84
CA ALA A 886 -15.29 12.33 -33.48
C ALA A 886 -14.26 11.55 -32.65
N VAL A 887 -14.56 10.28 -32.33
CA VAL A 887 -13.64 9.34 -31.68
C VAL A 887 -13.35 8.18 -32.63
N GLU A 888 -12.15 8.17 -33.23
CA GLU A 888 -11.81 7.27 -34.32
C GLU A 888 -10.38 6.71 -34.17
N ASP A 889 -10.12 5.56 -34.80
CA ASP A 889 -8.76 5.00 -34.89
C ASP A 889 -7.93 5.84 -35.86
N ILE A 890 -6.71 6.22 -35.45
CA ILE A 890 -5.83 7.09 -36.26
C ILE A 890 -5.58 6.53 -37.66
N ASP A 891 -5.44 5.22 -37.81
CA ASP A 891 -5.13 4.60 -39.10
C ASP A 891 -6.36 4.63 -40.04
N VAL A 892 -7.58 4.63 -39.50
CA VAL A 892 -8.81 4.80 -40.27
C VAL A 892 -8.93 6.23 -40.79
N VAL A 893 -8.55 7.21 -39.97
CA VAL A 893 -8.54 8.62 -40.39
C VAL A 893 -7.46 8.86 -41.44
N ALA A 894 -6.27 8.28 -41.26
CA ALA A 894 -5.16 8.38 -42.21
C ALA A 894 -5.53 7.85 -43.59
N GLU A 895 -6.17 6.68 -43.68
CA GLU A 895 -6.63 6.11 -44.96
C GLU A 895 -7.58 7.06 -45.70
N ARG A 896 -8.51 7.72 -44.98
CA ARG A 896 -9.46 8.67 -45.59
C ARG A 896 -8.82 10.01 -46.00
N ARG A 897 -7.78 10.46 -45.29
CA ARG A 897 -7.21 11.82 -45.45
C ARG A 897 -5.91 11.85 -46.26
N LEU A 898 -5.10 10.81 -46.19
CA LEU A 898 -3.81 10.70 -46.90
C LEU A 898 -3.90 9.84 -48.15
N GLY A 899 -4.96 9.04 -48.29
CA GLY A 899 -5.26 8.25 -49.48
C GLY A 899 -5.24 6.73 -49.23
N PRO A 900 -5.84 5.96 -50.15
CA PRO A 900 -5.93 4.52 -50.03
C PRO A 900 -4.55 3.85 -50.08
N GLY A 901 -4.37 2.77 -49.33
CA GLY A 901 -3.14 1.97 -49.31
C GLY A 901 -2.04 2.49 -48.37
N ILE A 902 -2.26 3.62 -47.69
CA ILE A 902 -1.29 4.19 -46.73
C ILE A 902 -0.97 3.20 -45.61
N GLN A 903 -1.96 2.41 -45.16
CA GLN A 903 -1.75 1.39 -44.13
C GLN A 903 -0.82 0.26 -44.56
N ALA A 904 -0.95 -0.21 -45.82
CA ALA A 904 -0.11 -1.27 -46.35
C ALA A 904 1.35 -0.80 -46.52
N GLU A 905 1.53 0.41 -47.04
CA GLU A 905 2.85 1.03 -47.17
C GLU A 905 3.49 1.28 -45.80
N ARG A 906 2.72 1.79 -44.83
CA ARG A 906 3.16 1.96 -43.44
C ARG A 906 3.62 0.64 -42.84
N ALA A 907 2.84 -0.43 -42.96
CA ALA A 907 3.21 -1.74 -42.43
C ALA A 907 4.54 -2.26 -43.00
N LYS A 908 4.76 -2.07 -44.31
CA LYS A 908 6.01 -2.43 -45.00
C LYS A 908 7.20 -1.62 -44.47
N ARG A 909 7.08 -0.30 -44.33
CA ARG A 909 8.16 0.56 -43.82
C ARG A 909 8.46 0.33 -42.34
N VAL A 910 7.42 0.14 -41.52
CA VAL A 910 7.59 -0.20 -40.10
C VAL A 910 8.34 -1.53 -39.96
N ALA A 911 8.02 -2.54 -40.78
CA ALA A 911 8.77 -3.80 -40.77
C ALA A 911 10.25 -3.61 -41.14
N ARG A 912 10.56 -2.74 -42.10
CA ARG A 912 11.95 -2.38 -42.48
C ARG A 912 12.69 -1.72 -41.31
N TYR A 913 12.16 -0.65 -40.74
CA TYR A 913 12.84 0.07 -39.64
C TYR A 913 12.95 -0.76 -38.36
N ARG A 914 11.96 -1.62 -38.07
CA ARG A 914 12.08 -2.58 -36.97
C ARG A 914 13.25 -3.54 -37.17
N ARG A 915 13.45 -4.04 -38.40
CA ARG A 915 14.58 -4.92 -38.71
C ARG A 915 15.91 -4.19 -38.52
N LEU A 916 16.03 -2.98 -39.06
CA LEU A 916 17.22 -2.13 -38.92
C LEU A 916 17.55 -1.86 -37.44
N LEU A 917 16.57 -1.38 -36.65
CA LEU A 917 16.77 -1.15 -35.22
C LEU A 917 17.17 -2.43 -34.46
N SER A 918 16.50 -3.56 -34.73
CA SER A 918 16.85 -4.83 -34.10
C SER A 918 18.27 -5.29 -34.43
N GLU A 919 18.72 -5.10 -35.68
CA GLU A 919 20.08 -5.44 -36.10
C GLU A 919 21.11 -4.53 -35.42
N SER A 920 20.90 -3.20 -35.44
CA SER A 920 21.80 -2.23 -34.79
C SER A 920 21.89 -2.44 -33.27
N LEU A 921 20.80 -2.89 -32.65
CA LEU A 921 20.72 -3.12 -31.21
C LEU A 921 21.10 -4.53 -30.77
N ARG A 922 21.45 -5.44 -31.70
CA ARG A 922 21.71 -6.87 -31.42
C ARG A 922 22.79 -7.13 -30.37
N ARG A 923 23.75 -6.21 -30.25
CA ARG A 923 24.87 -6.31 -29.28
C ARG A 923 24.51 -5.90 -27.85
N PHE A 924 23.29 -5.42 -27.61
CA PHE A 924 22.82 -4.98 -26.30
C PHE A 924 21.82 -6.00 -25.73
N ASP A 925 22.01 -6.39 -24.47
CA ASP A 925 21.05 -7.23 -23.74
C ASP A 925 20.57 -6.47 -22.50
N ILE A 926 19.32 -6.02 -22.55
CA ILE A 926 18.67 -5.31 -21.44
C ILE A 926 18.54 -6.16 -20.17
N THR A 927 18.75 -7.48 -20.24
CA THR A 927 18.63 -8.40 -19.10
C THR A 927 19.92 -8.80 -18.43
N ASP A 928 21.06 -8.38 -18.97
CA ASP A 928 22.38 -8.58 -18.35
C ASP A 928 22.60 -7.55 -17.24
N ASN A 929 22.70 -6.28 -17.64
CA ASN A 929 22.72 -5.14 -16.74
C ASN A 929 21.83 -4.03 -17.34
N PRO A 930 20.57 -3.90 -16.87
CA PRO A 930 19.58 -3.07 -17.56
C PRO A 930 19.97 -1.60 -17.67
N LEU A 931 20.45 -1.00 -16.58
CA LEU A 931 20.79 0.42 -16.53
C LEU A 931 22.05 0.72 -17.34
N ARG A 932 23.11 -0.07 -17.19
CA ARG A 932 24.31 0.09 -18.02
C ARG A 932 24.00 -0.05 -19.50
N THR A 933 23.11 -0.98 -19.84
CA THR A 933 22.69 -1.20 -21.22
C THR A 933 21.96 0.02 -21.75
N LEU A 934 21.04 0.59 -20.97
CA LEU A 934 20.36 1.84 -21.31
C LEU A 934 21.34 3.00 -21.57
N GLU A 935 22.36 3.14 -20.73
CA GLU A 935 23.31 4.25 -20.83
C GLU A 935 24.26 4.08 -22.02
N ARG A 936 24.60 2.83 -22.37
CA ARG A 936 25.32 2.52 -23.61
C ARG A 936 24.47 2.77 -24.85
N VAL A 937 23.18 2.44 -24.80
CA VAL A 937 22.24 2.70 -25.89
C VAL A 937 22.02 4.20 -26.07
N HIS A 938 21.83 4.95 -24.99
CA HIS A 938 21.67 6.41 -25.05
C HIS A 938 22.86 7.10 -25.74
N ARG A 939 24.09 6.68 -25.41
CA ARG A 939 25.30 7.15 -26.12
C ARG A 939 25.32 6.75 -27.60
N TRP A 940 24.90 5.53 -27.91
CA TRP A 940 24.78 5.08 -29.31
C TRP A 940 23.71 5.85 -30.09
N THR A 941 22.56 6.17 -29.47
CA THR A 941 21.49 6.93 -30.14
C THR A 941 21.90 8.35 -30.51
N ALA A 942 22.88 8.93 -29.79
CA ALA A 942 23.43 10.25 -30.10
C ALA A 942 24.31 10.26 -31.37
N THR A 943 24.74 9.08 -31.85
CA THR A 943 25.59 8.93 -33.04
C THR A 943 24.86 8.18 -34.16
N ALA A 944 23.54 7.97 -34.05
CA ALA A 944 22.76 7.20 -35.01
C ALA A 944 22.14 8.15 -36.06
N ASP A 945 22.63 8.06 -37.30
CA ASP A 945 22.24 8.97 -38.39
C ASP A 945 21.10 8.39 -39.25
N GLU A 946 20.79 7.10 -39.14
CA GLU A 946 19.74 6.45 -39.95
C GLU A 946 18.31 6.79 -39.51
N PHE A 947 18.14 7.52 -38.42
CA PHE A 947 16.86 7.87 -37.81
C PHE A 947 16.79 9.36 -37.52
N ALA A 948 15.60 9.94 -37.53
CA ALA A 948 15.44 11.33 -37.12
C ALA A 948 15.89 11.51 -35.65
N PRO A 949 16.75 12.50 -35.33
CA PRO A 949 17.30 12.68 -33.98
C PRO A 949 16.23 12.80 -32.90
N HIS A 950 15.11 13.45 -33.24
CA HIS A 950 13.97 13.65 -32.33
C HIS A 950 13.13 12.37 -32.10
N VAL A 951 13.33 11.31 -32.90
CA VAL A 951 12.73 9.99 -32.71
C VAL A 951 13.68 9.11 -31.92
N ILE A 952 14.90 8.87 -32.44
CA ILE A 952 15.84 7.92 -31.85
C ILE A 952 16.34 8.37 -30.47
N GLY A 953 16.43 9.68 -30.24
CA GLY A 953 16.79 10.25 -28.95
C GLY A 953 15.79 9.93 -27.82
N LEU A 954 14.57 9.50 -28.13
CA LEU A 954 13.53 9.16 -27.15
C LEU A 954 13.58 7.71 -26.65
N PHE A 955 14.60 6.92 -27.06
CA PHE A 955 14.68 5.50 -26.74
C PHE A 955 14.58 5.24 -25.23
N ARG A 956 15.35 5.96 -24.42
CA ARG A 956 15.43 5.75 -22.97
C ARG A 956 14.09 6.08 -22.30
N GLU A 957 13.54 7.25 -22.62
CA GLU A 957 12.29 7.76 -22.05
C GLU A 957 11.11 6.84 -22.37
N ILE A 958 11.02 6.36 -23.62
CA ILE A 958 9.96 5.45 -24.02
C ILE A 958 10.14 4.07 -23.36
N LEU A 959 11.37 3.55 -23.25
CA LEU A 959 11.60 2.27 -22.57
C LEU A 959 11.16 2.34 -21.10
N MET A 960 11.64 3.35 -20.36
CA MET A 960 11.32 3.54 -18.94
C MET A 960 9.80 3.61 -18.71
N SER A 961 9.09 4.35 -19.56
CA SER A 961 7.62 4.40 -19.50
C SER A 961 6.93 3.07 -19.85
N LEU A 962 7.46 2.34 -20.85
CA LEU A 962 6.85 1.11 -21.35
C LEU A 962 7.03 -0.09 -20.43
N VAL A 963 8.08 -0.13 -19.61
CA VAL A 963 8.33 -1.19 -18.61
C VAL A 963 7.08 -1.42 -17.77
N TYR A 964 6.38 -0.36 -17.36
CA TYR A 964 5.17 -0.42 -16.54
C TYR A 964 3.88 -0.63 -17.31
N SER A 965 3.96 -0.87 -18.63
CA SER A 965 2.81 -0.96 -19.54
C SER A 965 2.83 -2.22 -20.39
N VAL A 966 3.82 -3.11 -20.20
CA VAL A 966 3.85 -4.43 -20.82
C VAL A 966 3.18 -5.47 -19.91
N PRO A 967 2.50 -6.47 -20.48
CA PRO A 967 1.88 -7.51 -19.66
C PRO A 967 2.95 -8.40 -19.01
N VAL A 968 2.68 -8.77 -17.76
CA VAL A 968 3.46 -9.75 -17.00
C VAL A 968 2.64 -11.04 -16.94
N THR A 969 3.28 -12.17 -17.22
CA THR A 969 2.64 -13.47 -16.98
C THR A 969 2.53 -13.68 -15.48
N VAL A 970 1.31 -13.90 -15.00
CA VAL A 970 1.02 -14.16 -13.58
C VAL A 970 0.96 -15.67 -13.39
N PRO A 971 1.70 -16.25 -12.43
CA PRO A 971 1.59 -17.67 -12.10
C PRO A 971 0.16 -18.02 -11.65
N GLN A 972 -0.25 -19.27 -11.87
CA GLN A 972 -1.59 -19.73 -11.48
C GLN A 972 -1.76 -19.66 -9.95
N GLY A 973 -2.93 -19.19 -9.50
CA GLY A 973 -3.25 -19.08 -8.07
C GLY A 973 -2.70 -17.82 -7.38
N ILE A 974 -1.85 -17.03 -8.05
CA ILE A 974 -1.33 -15.77 -7.50
C ILE A 974 -2.18 -14.60 -7.98
N ASP A 975 -2.54 -13.71 -7.06
CA ASP A 975 -3.19 -12.45 -7.39
C ASP A 975 -2.25 -11.55 -8.22
N ARG A 976 -2.83 -10.89 -9.23
CA ARG A 976 -2.07 -10.07 -10.17
C ARG A 976 -1.48 -8.83 -9.53
N LEU A 977 -2.19 -8.19 -8.58
CA LEU A 977 -1.69 -6.99 -7.92
C LEU A 977 -0.45 -7.35 -7.09
N GLU A 978 -0.54 -8.41 -6.29
CA GLU A 978 0.59 -8.95 -5.52
C GLU A 978 1.79 -9.34 -6.39
N TRP A 979 1.55 -10.12 -7.44
CA TRP A 979 2.63 -10.50 -8.35
C TRP A 979 3.30 -9.28 -8.98
N SER A 980 2.50 -8.29 -9.38
CA SER A 980 3.02 -7.06 -9.97
C SER A 980 3.80 -6.24 -8.95
N THR A 981 3.35 -6.13 -7.70
CA THR A 981 4.12 -5.46 -6.64
C THR A 981 5.51 -6.08 -6.48
N LEU A 982 5.61 -7.42 -6.44
CA LEU A 982 6.90 -8.13 -6.30
C LEU A 982 7.82 -7.92 -7.52
N VAL A 983 7.27 -8.05 -8.72
CA VAL A 983 8.03 -7.90 -9.98
C VAL A 983 8.52 -6.46 -10.15
N TYR A 984 7.66 -5.48 -9.92
CA TYR A 984 7.95 -4.07 -10.18
C TYR A 984 8.59 -3.32 -9.01
N ALA A 985 8.71 -3.92 -7.82
CA ALA A 985 9.42 -3.32 -6.67
C ALA A 985 10.79 -2.78 -7.10
N ASP A 986 11.61 -3.64 -7.73
CA ASP A 986 12.94 -3.30 -8.24
C ASP A 986 13.15 -3.93 -9.64
N ILE A 987 12.40 -3.45 -10.63
CA ILE A 987 12.32 -4.07 -11.97
C ILE A 987 13.68 -4.23 -12.68
N TYR A 988 14.63 -3.35 -12.38
CA TYR A 988 15.98 -3.36 -12.95
C TYR A 988 16.96 -4.26 -12.18
N HIS A 989 16.62 -4.72 -10.97
CA HIS A 989 17.46 -5.63 -10.18
C HIS A 989 17.17 -7.10 -10.54
N VAL A 990 17.73 -7.55 -11.65
CA VAL A 990 17.49 -8.89 -12.23
C VAL A 990 18.35 -10.02 -11.63
N THR A 991 19.30 -9.69 -10.76
CA THR A 991 20.24 -10.61 -10.09
C THR A 991 19.94 -10.81 -8.61
N ASP A 992 18.91 -10.15 -8.09
CA ASP A 992 18.51 -10.14 -6.69
C ASP A 992 18.28 -11.56 -6.15
N GLN A 993 19.18 -12.03 -5.29
CA GLN A 993 19.07 -13.35 -4.67
C GLN A 993 18.05 -13.38 -3.53
N GLY A 994 17.56 -12.22 -3.08
CA GLY A 994 16.57 -12.12 -2.01
C GLY A 994 15.12 -12.31 -2.45
N VAL A 995 14.89 -12.43 -3.76
CA VAL A 995 13.59 -12.79 -4.35
C VAL A 995 13.65 -14.17 -5.01
N SER A 996 12.49 -14.73 -5.32
CA SER A 996 12.41 -16.04 -5.98
C SER A 996 12.95 -15.99 -7.42
N ALA A 997 13.34 -17.14 -7.96
CA ALA A 997 13.82 -17.26 -9.34
C ALA A 997 12.76 -16.84 -10.36
N GLU A 998 11.48 -17.11 -10.06
CA GLU A 998 10.32 -16.74 -10.87
C GLU A 998 10.18 -15.22 -10.96
N VAL A 999 10.38 -14.49 -9.85
CA VAL A 999 10.35 -13.01 -9.84
C VAL A 999 11.48 -12.47 -10.70
N ARG A 1000 12.72 -12.95 -10.54
CA ARG A 1000 13.85 -12.54 -11.40
C ARG A 1000 13.56 -12.79 -12.88
N GLN A 1001 13.00 -13.95 -13.21
CA GLN A 1001 12.66 -14.29 -14.59
C GLN A 1001 11.54 -13.39 -15.14
N ALA A 1002 10.54 -13.05 -14.32
CA ALA A 1002 9.50 -12.10 -14.70
C ALA A 1002 10.04 -10.69 -14.94
N ARG A 1003 10.97 -10.20 -14.11
CA ARG A 1003 11.68 -8.93 -14.33
C ARG A 1003 12.37 -8.91 -15.69
N ARG A 1004 13.16 -9.95 -16.00
CA ARG A 1004 13.81 -10.11 -17.31
C ARG A 1004 12.81 -10.17 -18.46
N ALA A 1005 11.70 -10.87 -18.30
CA ALA A 1005 10.66 -10.97 -19.33
C ALA A 1005 9.99 -9.61 -19.62
N VAL A 1006 9.72 -8.82 -18.58
CA VAL A 1006 9.21 -7.44 -18.70
C VAL A 1006 10.18 -6.57 -19.49
N LEU A 1007 11.46 -6.57 -19.10
CA LEU A 1007 12.49 -5.76 -19.76
C LEU A 1007 12.64 -6.12 -21.24
N ARG A 1008 12.70 -7.42 -21.59
CA ARG A 1008 12.75 -7.87 -23.00
C ARG A 1008 11.51 -7.44 -23.78
N ARG A 1009 10.33 -7.52 -23.15
CA ARG A 1009 9.09 -7.14 -23.82
C ARG A 1009 9.00 -5.63 -24.02
N ALA A 1010 9.44 -4.83 -23.04
CA ALA A 1010 9.55 -3.39 -23.17
C ALA A 1010 10.53 -3.01 -24.28
N TRP A 1011 11.70 -3.67 -24.33
CA TRP A 1011 12.72 -3.49 -25.38
C TRP A 1011 12.19 -3.73 -26.79
N HIS A 1012 11.52 -4.87 -27.02
CA HIS A 1012 10.90 -5.14 -28.32
C HIS A 1012 9.76 -4.15 -28.65
N THR A 1013 9.06 -3.66 -27.63
CA THR A 1013 7.97 -2.69 -27.81
C THR A 1013 8.52 -1.31 -28.16
N VAL A 1014 9.62 -0.85 -27.56
CA VAL A 1014 10.22 0.46 -27.90
C VAL A 1014 10.78 0.46 -29.32
N ILE A 1015 11.42 -0.63 -29.77
CA ILE A 1015 11.87 -0.77 -31.17
C ILE A 1015 10.71 -0.57 -32.15
N ARG A 1016 9.56 -1.20 -31.88
CA ARG A 1016 8.36 -1.00 -32.69
C ARG A 1016 7.86 0.43 -32.61
N TYR A 1017 7.83 1.02 -31.42
CA TYR A 1017 7.33 2.36 -31.19
C TYR A 1017 8.12 3.40 -31.99
N LEU A 1018 9.46 3.34 -31.92
CA LEU A 1018 10.36 4.22 -32.65
C LEU A 1018 10.26 4.03 -34.17
N ALA A 1019 10.18 2.79 -34.64
CA ALA A 1019 9.96 2.51 -36.06
C ALA A 1019 8.62 3.07 -36.55
N THR A 1020 7.57 2.97 -35.74
CA THR A 1020 6.29 3.60 -36.04
C THR A 1020 6.42 5.12 -36.12
N MET A 1021 7.02 5.78 -35.13
CA MET A 1021 7.20 7.24 -35.13
C MET A 1021 7.98 7.74 -36.34
N GLN A 1022 9.06 7.04 -36.71
CA GLN A 1022 9.84 7.36 -37.90
C GLN A 1022 9.00 7.30 -39.18
N VAL A 1023 8.15 6.27 -39.32
CA VAL A 1023 7.30 6.12 -40.50
C VAL A 1023 6.15 7.12 -40.51
N ASP A 1024 5.56 7.42 -39.36
CA ASP A 1024 4.48 8.40 -39.26
C ASP A 1024 4.97 9.81 -39.67
N ASP A 1025 6.23 10.15 -39.34
CA ASP A 1025 6.90 11.39 -39.77
C ASP A 1025 7.08 11.41 -41.30
N GLU A 1026 7.62 10.34 -41.89
CA GLU A 1026 7.83 10.22 -43.34
C GLU A 1026 6.54 10.23 -44.16
N LEU A 1027 5.49 9.59 -43.65
CA LEU A 1027 4.19 9.50 -44.33
C LEU A 1027 3.32 10.73 -44.08
N GLY A 1028 3.77 11.68 -43.26
CA GLY A 1028 3.05 12.90 -43.00
C GLY A 1028 1.73 12.68 -42.27
N TYR A 1029 1.67 11.76 -41.29
CA TYR A 1029 0.52 11.63 -40.39
C TYR A 1029 0.18 12.96 -39.70
N GLU A 1030 1.20 13.78 -39.48
CA GLU A 1030 1.09 15.16 -38.99
C GLU A 1030 0.35 16.12 -39.96
N ARG A 1031 0.10 15.74 -41.21
CA ARG A 1031 -0.54 16.57 -42.24
C ARG A 1031 -2.00 16.23 -42.51
N MET A 1032 -2.59 15.25 -41.82
CA MET A 1032 -3.99 14.81 -41.99
C MET A 1032 -5.03 15.95 -41.87
N PHE A 1033 -4.67 17.04 -41.19
CA PHE A 1033 -5.54 18.16 -40.85
C PHE A 1033 -4.75 19.48 -41.06
N PRO A 1034 -4.82 20.16 -42.20
CA PRO A 1034 -3.92 21.26 -42.52
C PRO A 1034 -4.13 22.53 -41.66
N ASN A 1035 -5.36 22.81 -41.22
CA ASN A 1035 -5.69 23.92 -40.31
C ASN A 1035 -6.35 23.36 -39.05
N ARG A 1036 -5.60 23.27 -37.94
CA ARG A 1036 -6.09 22.68 -36.69
C ARG A 1036 -5.35 23.21 -35.49
N VAL A 1037 -6.01 23.31 -34.35
CA VAL A 1037 -5.31 23.40 -33.07
C VAL A 1037 -4.92 22.00 -32.63
N ARG A 1038 -3.62 21.71 -32.53
CA ARG A 1038 -3.13 20.40 -32.08
C ARG A 1038 -2.93 20.38 -30.56
N LEU A 1039 -3.71 19.56 -29.87
CA LEU A 1039 -3.45 19.27 -28.46
C LEU A 1039 -2.37 18.19 -28.34
N THR A 1040 -1.44 18.38 -27.40
CA THR A 1040 -0.36 17.42 -27.15
C THR A 1040 -0.18 17.14 -25.66
N LEU A 1041 0.31 15.94 -25.37
CA LEU A 1041 0.64 15.48 -24.02
C LEU A 1041 2.00 16.04 -23.55
N SER A 1042 2.83 16.47 -24.50
CA SER A 1042 4.16 17.04 -24.27
C SER A 1042 4.08 18.48 -23.78
N ALA A 1043 4.83 18.80 -22.73
CA ALA A 1043 4.92 20.15 -22.17
C ALA A 1043 5.93 21.06 -22.91
N VAL A 1044 6.62 20.54 -23.94
CA VAL A 1044 7.77 21.21 -24.57
C VAL A 1044 7.72 21.29 -26.10
N ARG A 1045 6.74 20.67 -26.75
CA ARG A 1045 6.64 20.67 -28.22
C ARG A 1045 6.18 22.04 -28.73
N LYS A 1046 7.04 22.74 -29.48
CA LYS A 1046 6.72 24.03 -30.12
C LYS A 1046 5.69 23.84 -31.24
N GLY A 1047 4.85 24.86 -31.46
CA GLY A 1047 3.77 24.86 -32.45
C GLY A 1047 2.61 23.93 -32.10
N CYS A 1048 2.53 23.46 -30.85
CA CYS A 1048 1.44 22.61 -30.37
C CYS A 1048 0.97 23.09 -29.00
N LEU A 1049 -0.33 22.95 -28.72
CA LEU A 1049 -0.90 23.30 -27.44
C LEU A 1049 -0.79 22.13 -26.47
N GLY A 1050 0.17 22.19 -25.54
CA GLY A 1050 0.21 21.25 -24.42
C GLY A 1050 -1.10 21.33 -23.64
N PHE A 1051 -1.73 20.18 -23.35
CA PHE A 1051 -3.07 20.14 -22.76
C PHE A 1051 -3.12 19.43 -21.40
N THR A 1052 -3.82 20.07 -20.45
CA THR A 1052 -4.06 19.56 -19.10
C THR A 1052 -5.49 19.01 -19.00
N TYR A 1053 -5.64 17.67 -19.01
CA TYR A 1053 -6.95 17.02 -18.85
C TYR A 1053 -7.51 17.21 -17.45
N LEU A 1054 -6.70 16.88 -16.43
CA LEU A 1054 -7.01 16.99 -15.02
C LEU A 1054 -5.86 17.74 -14.35
N GLY A 1055 -6.16 18.88 -13.73
CA GLY A 1055 -5.14 19.71 -13.09
C GLY A 1055 -4.45 18.98 -11.93
N GLY A 1056 -3.18 19.32 -11.69
CA GLY A 1056 -2.43 18.85 -10.53
C GLY A 1056 -2.08 17.36 -10.53
N SER A 1057 -2.43 16.63 -11.59
CA SER A 1057 -1.94 15.28 -11.82
C SER A 1057 -0.93 15.29 -12.97
N GLY A 1058 0.20 14.63 -12.72
CA GLY A 1058 1.19 14.31 -13.72
C GLY A 1058 0.73 13.29 -14.77
N LEU A 1059 -0.34 12.56 -14.46
CA LEU A 1059 -0.81 11.40 -15.19
C LEU A 1059 -1.92 11.77 -16.17
N LEU A 1060 -1.98 10.99 -17.25
CA LEU A 1060 -3.08 11.05 -18.21
C LEU A 1060 -4.25 10.18 -17.71
N PRO A 1061 -5.50 10.48 -18.11
CA PRO A 1061 -6.67 9.72 -17.67
C PRO A 1061 -6.53 8.20 -17.84
N TRP A 1062 -5.95 7.74 -18.94
CA TRP A 1062 -5.77 6.32 -19.25
C TRP A 1062 -4.55 5.65 -18.59
N GLN A 1063 -3.71 6.42 -17.88
CA GLN A 1063 -2.50 5.93 -17.21
C GLN A 1063 -2.71 5.63 -15.72
N GLY A 1064 -3.86 5.98 -15.15
CA GLY A 1064 -4.18 5.75 -13.74
C GLY A 1064 -5.64 5.37 -13.53
N THR A 1065 -6.10 5.48 -12.29
CA THR A 1065 -7.50 5.28 -11.87
C THR A 1065 -8.13 6.62 -11.50
N GLY A 1066 -9.36 6.88 -11.95
CA GLY A 1066 -10.11 8.06 -11.58
C GLY A 1066 -10.43 8.11 -10.09
N VAL A 1067 -10.32 9.29 -9.50
CA VAL A 1067 -10.51 9.51 -8.05
C VAL A 1067 -11.20 10.84 -7.80
N LEU A 1068 -12.04 10.91 -6.75
CA LEU A 1068 -12.38 12.18 -6.12
C LEU A 1068 -11.42 12.40 -4.95
N ASP A 1069 -10.58 13.41 -5.04
CA ASP A 1069 -9.62 13.74 -3.97
C ASP A 1069 -10.35 14.17 -2.68
N PRO A 1070 -9.66 14.30 -1.52
CA PRO A 1070 -10.30 14.69 -0.26
C PRO A 1070 -11.03 16.04 -0.27
N ARG A 1071 -10.84 16.87 -1.31
CA ARG A 1071 -11.49 18.16 -1.51
C ARG A 1071 -12.65 18.08 -2.53
N GLY A 1072 -12.93 16.90 -3.07
CA GLY A 1072 -13.95 16.65 -4.09
C GLY A 1072 -13.50 16.96 -5.51
N HIS A 1073 -12.20 17.06 -5.80
CA HIS A 1073 -11.75 17.25 -7.18
C HIS A 1073 -11.61 15.92 -7.91
N VAL A 1074 -12.08 15.88 -9.15
CA VAL A 1074 -11.75 14.80 -10.09
C VAL A 1074 -10.27 14.87 -10.42
N ALA A 1075 -9.56 13.78 -10.14
CA ALA A 1075 -8.14 13.59 -10.40
C ALA A 1075 -7.86 12.16 -10.88
N VAL A 1076 -6.58 11.84 -11.05
CA VAL A 1076 -6.10 10.52 -11.44
C VAL A 1076 -4.80 10.23 -10.69
N ASP A 1077 -4.69 9.00 -10.17
CA ASP A 1077 -3.50 8.47 -9.50
C ASP A 1077 -3.37 6.96 -9.77
N PHE A 1078 -2.24 6.36 -9.41
CA PHE A 1078 -2.02 4.92 -9.56
C PHE A 1078 -2.87 4.12 -8.58
N ALA A 1079 -3.46 3.02 -9.03
CA ALA A 1079 -4.30 2.15 -8.20
C ALA A 1079 -3.59 1.66 -6.92
N ILE A 1080 -2.31 1.30 -7.00
CA ILE A 1080 -1.53 0.87 -5.83
C ILE A 1080 -1.31 2.01 -4.82
N SER A 1081 -1.11 3.24 -5.29
CA SER A 1081 -1.00 4.43 -4.43
C SER A 1081 -2.32 4.67 -3.70
N LEU A 1082 -3.44 4.65 -4.43
CA LEU A 1082 -4.77 4.85 -3.85
C LEU A 1082 -5.10 3.81 -2.77
N LEU A 1083 -4.76 2.53 -3.01
CA LEU A 1083 -4.96 1.47 -2.03
C LEU A 1083 -4.08 1.65 -0.78
N ASP A 1084 -2.81 2.04 -0.95
CA ASP A 1084 -1.91 2.34 0.18
C ASP A 1084 -2.41 3.51 1.03
N GLN A 1085 -2.97 4.53 0.37
CA GLN A 1085 -3.45 5.77 0.99
C GLN A 1085 -4.85 5.66 1.59
N GLY A 1086 -5.47 4.47 1.62
CA GLY A 1086 -6.77 4.26 2.26
C GLY A 1086 -7.96 4.76 1.44
N PHE A 1087 -7.86 4.75 0.11
CA PHE A 1087 -9.02 4.97 -0.76
C PHE A 1087 -9.79 3.66 -0.96
N VAL A 1088 -11.12 3.77 -1.05
CA VAL A 1088 -12.04 2.66 -1.33
C VAL A 1088 -12.66 2.78 -2.72
N PRO A 1089 -13.01 1.65 -3.37
CA PRO A 1089 -13.63 1.67 -4.69
C PRO A 1089 -15.08 2.17 -4.65
N VAL A 1090 -15.47 2.87 -5.70
CA VAL A 1090 -16.84 3.31 -5.97
C VAL A 1090 -17.32 2.68 -7.26
N TYR A 1091 -18.34 1.83 -7.16
CA TYR A 1091 -19.02 1.25 -8.30
C TYR A 1091 -20.20 2.11 -8.72
N SER A 1092 -20.37 2.26 -10.03
CA SER A 1092 -21.46 3.02 -10.64
C SER A 1092 -22.16 2.15 -11.69
N PRO A 1093 -23.48 2.32 -11.91
CA PRO A 1093 -24.19 1.69 -13.01
C PRO A 1093 -23.58 2.00 -14.39
N LEU A 1094 -22.81 3.09 -14.53
CA LEU A 1094 -22.11 3.42 -15.78
C LEU A 1094 -21.04 2.38 -16.17
N LEU A 1095 -20.41 1.68 -15.22
CA LEU A 1095 -19.44 0.62 -15.49
C LEU A 1095 -19.86 -0.76 -14.97
N GLY A 1096 -20.88 -0.81 -14.12
CA GLY A 1096 -21.31 -2.03 -13.45
C GLY A 1096 -20.35 -2.49 -12.35
N PRO A 1097 -20.55 -3.71 -11.82
CA PRO A 1097 -19.86 -4.18 -10.61
C PRO A 1097 -18.46 -4.76 -10.87
N ARG A 1098 -18.01 -4.85 -12.13
CA ARG A 1098 -16.76 -5.56 -12.49
C ARG A 1098 -15.52 -4.67 -12.42
N GLN A 1099 -15.69 -3.36 -12.39
CA GLN A 1099 -14.63 -2.37 -12.34
C GLN A 1099 -15.13 -1.15 -11.56
N PRO A 1100 -14.35 -0.60 -10.63
CA PRO A 1100 -14.71 0.66 -9.98
C PRO A 1100 -14.73 1.79 -11.02
N TRP A 1101 -15.74 2.66 -10.90
CA TRP A 1101 -15.85 3.89 -11.68
C TRP A 1101 -14.96 5.00 -11.14
N ALA A 1102 -14.73 5.01 -9.82
CA ALA A 1102 -13.77 5.89 -9.18
C ALA A 1102 -13.24 5.26 -7.89
N MET A 1103 -12.25 5.89 -7.29
CA MET A 1103 -11.85 5.69 -5.91
C MET A 1103 -12.22 6.94 -5.09
N VAL A 1104 -12.49 6.78 -3.79
CA VAL A 1104 -12.74 7.89 -2.84
C VAL A 1104 -12.01 7.65 -1.53
N PRO A 1105 -11.62 8.70 -0.79
CA PRO A 1105 -11.07 8.54 0.55
C PRO A 1105 -12.06 7.81 1.45
N ALA A 1106 -11.59 6.83 2.23
CA ALA A 1106 -12.48 6.08 3.11
C ALA A 1106 -13.17 6.96 4.17
N ASP A 1107 -12.55 8.09 4.56
CA ASP A 1107 -13.08 9.08 5.51
C ASP A 1107 -14.20 9.96 4.94
N ARG A 1108 -14.50 9.79 3.65
CA ARG A 1108 -15.69 10.36 2.99
C ARG A 1108 -16.82 9.34 2.82
N THR A 1109 -16.73 8.23 3.54
CA THR A 1109 -17.75 7.18 3.51
C THR A 1109 -18.30 6.90 4.89
N HIS A 1110 -19.61 6.66 4.97
CA HIS A 1110 -20.30 6.33 6.21
C HIS A 1110 -21.04 5.00 6.06
N LEU A 1111 -21.22 4.31 7.18
CA LEU A 1111 -22.08 3.15 7.23
C LEU A 1111 -23.54 3.61 7.20
N VAL A 1112 -24.38 2.88 6.48
CA VAL A 1112 -25.83 3.14 6.47
C VAL A 1112 -26.43 2.54 7.73
N ASP A 1113 -27.09 3.37 8.54
CA ASP A 1113 -27.83 2.90 9.71
C ASP A 1113 -28.85 1.83 9.32
N ARG A 1114 -28.93 0.75 10.10
CA ARG A 1114 -29.94 -0.30 9.89
C ARG A 1114 -31.33 0.37 9.91
N PRO A 1115 -32.14 0.29 8.83
CA PRO A 1115 -33.55 0.57 8.97
C PRO A 1115 -34.16 -0.43 9.96
N ALA A 1116 -35.01 0.02 10.88
CA ALA A 1116 -35.70 -0.83 11.85
C ALA A 1116 -36.63 -1.89 11.21
N VAL A 1117 -36.80 -1.87 9.88
CA VAL A 1117 -37.68 -2.74 9.11
C VAL A 1117 -36.89 -3.41 7.97
N PRO A 1118 -36.95 -4.74 7.82
CA PRO A 1118 -36.32 -5.46 6.71
C PRO A 1118 -36.84 -4.99 5.35
N THR A 1119 -35.94 -4.83 4.38
CA THR A 1119 -36.29 -4.45 3.00
C THR A 1119 -37.02 -5.61 2.28
N PRO A 1120 -38.12 -5.35 1.54
CA PRO A 1120 -38.83 -6.39 0.79
C PRO A 1120 -37.99 -7.03 -0.33
N ARG A 1121 -38.15 -8.34 -0.55
CA ARG A 1121 -37.52 -9.11 -1.65
C ARG A 1121 -37.63 -8.39 -3.01
N GLY A 1122 -36.52 -8.39 -3.76
CA GLY A 1122 -36.43 -7.89 -5.14
C GLY A 1122 -35.69 -6.56 -5.28
N THR A 1123 -35.45 -5.87 -4.15
CA THR A 1123 -34.50 -4.76 -4.09
C THR A 1123 -33.09 -5.32 -3.91
N ALA A 1124 -32.13 -4.89 -4.74
CA ALA A 1124 -30.73 -5.21 -4.54
C ALA A 1124 -30.33 -4.73 -3.14
N PRO A 1125 -29.64 -5.54 -2.31
CA PRO A 1125 -29.22 -5.09 -0.99
C PRO A 1125 -28.47 -3.77 -1.15
N HIS A 1126 -28.97 -2.72 -0.50
CA HIS A 1126 -28.25 -1.46 -0.45
C HIS A 1126 -26.89 -1.74 0.19
N PRO A 1127 -25.77 -1.32 -0.43
CA PRO A 1127 -24.46 -1.48 0.17
C PRO A 1127 -24.46 -0.81 1.54
N GLY A 1128 -23.87 -1.48 2.54
CA GLY A 1128 -23.76 -0.92 3.88
C GLY A 1128 -22.86 0.31 3.96
N VAL A 1129 -22.11 0.65 2.91
CA VAL A 1129 -21.28 1.87 2.82
C VAL A 1129 -21.88 2.85 1.80
N ARG A 1130 -22.08 4.10 2.20
CA ARG A 1130 -22.47 5.21 1.32
C ARG A 1130 -21.41 6.29 1.26
N LEU A 1131 -21.39 6.99 0.12
CA LEU A 1131 -20.60 8.21 -0.05
C LEU A 1131 -21.30 9.36 0.67
N ASP A 1132 -20.54 10.20 1.37
CA ASP A 1132 -21.04 11.44 1.95
C ASP A 1132 -21.69 12.34 0.88
N GLU A 1133 -22.95 12.72 1.07
CA GLU A 1133 -23.74 13.44 0.06
C GLU A 1133 -23.17 14.86 -0.19
N ASP A 1134 -22.73 15.55 0.86
CA ASP A 1134 -22.11 16.88 0.76
C ASP A 1134 -20.77 16.83 0.01
N PHE A 1135 -19.99 15.77 0.22
CA PHE A 1135 -18.77 15.50 -0.52
C PHE A 1135 -19.06 15.20 -1.99
N ALA A 1136 -20.04 14.34 -2.28
CA ALA A 1136 -20.47 14.02 -3.64
C ALA A 1136 -20.96 15.27 -4.39
N ALA A 1137 -21.75 16.12 -3.73
CA ALA A 1137 -22.25 17.38 -4.29
C ALA A 1137 -21.13 18.38 -4.61
N ARG A 1138 -19.97 18.29 -3.95
CA ARG A 1138 -18.79 19.14 -4.18
C ARG A 1138 -17.89 18.65 -5.32
N ALA A 1139 -18.24 17.57 -6.00
CA ALA A 1139 -17.49 17.01 -7.13
C ALA A 1139 -17.25 18.06 -8.23
N ARG A 1140 -15.98 18.29 -8.58
CA ARG A 1140 -15.61 19.34 -9.54
C ARG A 1140 -14.27 19.09 -10.23
N LEU A 1141 -13.98 19.82 -11.30
CA LEU A 1141 -12.71 19.65 -12.02
C LEU A 1141 -11.53 20.31 -11.29
N ARG A 1142 -10.41 19.59 -11.18
CA ARG A 1142 -9.14 20.17 -10.71
C ARG A 1142 -8.51 21.05 -11.80
N ARG A 1143 -8.23 22.32 -11.51
CA ARG A 1143 -7.72 23.29 -12.51
C ARG A 1143 -6.23 23.60 -12.41
N ARG A 1144 -5.60 23.28 -11.28
CA ARG A 1144 -4.17 23.46 -11.04
C ARG A 1144 -3.54 22.16 -10.58
#